data_AF-A0AAU3BIF1-F1
#
_entry.id   AF-A0AAU3BIF1-F1
#
_cell.length_a   1.000
_cell.length_b   1.000
_cell.length_c   1.000
_cell.angle_alpha   90.00
_cell.angle_beta   90.00
_cell.angle_gamma   90.00
#
_symmetry.space_group_name_H-M   'P 1'
#
loop_
_entity.id
_entity.type
_entity.pdbx_description
1 polymer ?
#
loop_
_entity_poly.entity_id
_entity_poly.type
_entity_poly.pdbx_seq_one_letter_code
_entity_poly.pdbx_strand_id
1 'polypeptide(L)'
;MTLQDSRGETLQPSAYRLRCRDPHSAPAYGLGESVPLTGLHRVPEDLIGESLTALLDLTIPENAKVPLFAAEWVTVDGATGGSWDHAPDLSGDFAFSYPLPPAEEKDGQRSYLVSLLEIVLDEVDLLVDGEFVNPSALLTGSGYFPLRVRPLAQPHPLAERTENAKAAIRRQPLFSVSQTEPTIPILARHWSLLAPLLRISKNGEHTEPEGFRLRRTGDWVVPSHGHPSEVYEHLARVCNVACSFCYLFGNPDTLAIARAKKSIARDELDTRIAYYRPQERRALFSAQWELNEFLVDPRLPEVMKTLRETTDRPFFFTTNGNPLTPRIVEQLAEVKPVHFVVSTNTVDEPLRQEVMKERPNRTWTALHCLQELRKHEIPFGVSLVATPDFPLEDLTRTIETVSELDPNFIRVNEPGFTRDHPSPMDFDTDILWGSVIEWAQSMREKTHVPIIAIPSAYEENFFYDDPLAARVIGTIPGSPAAACGLRPGDVIVGVGYLRPTTRSEVVSSLMLVKGLVKLRIRRAGQSLDLTLDTELPPTYPYTGPYIGKYLVPHGVVTAPSISSGDARGIAQQIEDVGSRYSWLVTSSLMLPAARAFIERSVADHADCIDFVVATNDYLGGNIRVMDMCTVGDIHAALVRHQEKTGRTPDLILVPATGFNAHGRDLVGRHWGDLERAWNIPVRLLGHTTQFVF
;
A
#
# COMPACT_ATOMS: atom_id res chain seq x y z
N MET A 1 19.36 -26.90 -20.89
CA MET A 1 18.60 -25.72 -21.35
C MET A 1 19.43 -24.51 -21.02
N THR A 2 19.35 -23.45 -21.81
CA THR A 2 20.21 -22.27 -21.66
C THR A 2 19.35 -21.02 -21.68
N LEU A 3 19.46 -20.19 -20.65
CA LEU A 3 18.81 -18.87 -20.64
C LEU A 3 19.65 -17.88 -21.44
N GLN A 4 18.99 -16.96 -22.13
CA GLN A 4 19.66 -15.87 -22.84
C GLN A 4 19.07 -14.52 -22.44
N ASP A 5 19.90 -13.49 -22.41
CA ASP A 5 19.48 -12.09 -22.27
C ASP A 5 19.03 -11.49 -23.62
N SER A 6 18.59 -10.23 -23.61
CA SER A 6 18.12 -9.51 -24.81
C SER A 6 19.19 -9.33 -25.89
N ARG A 7 20.47 -9.51 -25.55
CA ARG A 7 21.63 -9.46 -26.46
C ARG A 7 22.03 -10.84 -26.99
N GLY A 8 21.34 -11.90 -26.54
CA GLY A 8 21.64 -13.29 -26.88
C GLY A 8 22.78 -13.89 -26.06
N GLU A 9 23.27 -13.19 -25.03
CA GLU A 9 24.31 -13.68 -24.14
C GLU A 9 23.74 -14.77 -23.24
N THR A 10 24.51 -15.86 -23.06
CA THR A 10 24.12 -16.96 -22.18
C THR A 10 24.14 -16.50 -20.73
N LEU A 11 23.02 -16.68 -20.03
CA LEU A 11 22.92 -16.46 -18.60
C LEU A 11 23.18 -17.78 -17.84
N GLN A 12 23.96 -17.70 -16.77
CA GLN A 12 24.24 -18.84 -15.86
C GLN A 12 23.86 -18.44 -14.43
N PRO A 13 22.56 -18.40 -14.09
CA PRO A 13 22.11 -18.02 -12.76
C PRO A 13 22.70 -18.95 -11.69
N SER A 14 23.27 -18.36 -10.65
CA SER A 14 23.82 -19.08 -9.49
C SER A 14 22.88 -19.09 -8.29
N ALA A 15 21.90 -18.19 -8.26
CA ALA A 15 20.89 -18.08 -7.22
C ALA A 15 19.59 -17.48 -7.75
N TYR A 16 18.55 -17.52 -6.93
CA TYR A 16 17.30 -16.80 -7.16
C TYR A 16 16.80 -16.14 -5.88
N ARG A 17 15.87 -15.19 -5.99
CA ARG A 17 15.16 -14.61 -4.84
C ARG A 17 13.75 -14.18 -5.24
N LEU A 18 12.84 -14.04 -4.27
CA LEU A 18 11.57 -13.38 -4.55
C LEU A 18 11.79 -11.94 -4.97
N ARG A 19 10.96 -11.48 -5.92
CA ARG A 19 10.92 -10.08 -6.33
C ARG A 19 10.62 -9.18 -5.15
N CYS A 20 11.32 -8.05 -5.10
CA CYS A 20 11.14 -7.06 -4.06
C CYS A 20 11.33 -5.66 -4.62
N ARG A 21 10.76 -4.69 -3.91
CA ARG A 21 10.89 -3.26 -4.26
C ARG A 21 12.35 -2.80 -4.16
N ASP A 22 13.04 -3.23 -3.12
CA ASP A 22 14.41 -2.83 -2.82
C ASP A 22 15.14 -3.96 -2.07
N PRO A 23 16.24 -4.50 -2.63
CA PRO A 23 17.04 -5.56 -2.00
C PRO A 23 17.60 -5.21 -0.62
N HIS A 24 17.88 -3.93 -0.33
CA HIS A 24 18.48 -3.53 0.94
C HIS A 24 17.47 -3.56 2.09
N SER A 25 16.22 -3.16 1.83
CA SER A 25 15.12 -3.25 2.78
C SER A 25 14.45 -4.63 2.81
N ALA A 26 14.64 -5.44 1.76
CA ALA A 26 14.01 -6.75 1.61
C ALA A 26 14.11 -7.65 2.86
N PRO A 27 15.26 -7.77 3.57
CA PRO A 27 15.35 -8.61 4.78
C PRO A 27 14.37 -8.19 5.89
N ALA A 28 14.04 -6.91 6.00
CA ALA A 28 13.06 -6.42 6.98
C ALA A 28 11.63 -6.88 6.71
N TYR A 29 11.37 -7.35 5.48
CA TYR A 29 10.11 -7.92 5.01
C TYR A 29 10.20 -9.44 4.80
N GLY A 30 11.31 -10.08 5.16
CA GLY A 30 11.51 -11.49 4.85
C GLY A 30 11.75 -11.79 3.37
N LEU A 31 12.09 -10.75 2.61
CA LEU A 31 12.34 -10.83 1.18
C LEU A 31 13.84 -10.75 0.92
N GLY A 32 14.23 -11.13 -0.29
CA GLY A 32 15.57 -10.84 -0.80
C GLY A 32 16.68 -11.78 -0.33
N GLU A 33 16.39 -12.77 0.53
CA GLU A 33 17.32 -13.88 0.76
C GLU A 33 17.53 -14.64 -0.56
N SER A 34 18.76 -14.62 -1.05
CA SER A 34 19.14 -15.37 -2.23
C SER A 34 19.23 -16.85 -1.88
N VAL A 35 18.49 -17.67 -2.60
CA VAL A 35 18.56 -19.12 -2.51
C VAL A 35 19.51 -19.61 -3.60
N PRO A 36 20.63 -20.28 -3.24
CA PRO A 36 21.54 -20.86 -4.23
C PRO A 36 20.81 -21.87 -5.12
N LEU A 37 21.08 -21.82 -6.42
CA LEU A 37 20.61 -22.83 -7.39
C LEU A 37 21.52 -24.08 -7.38
N THR A 38 22.51 -24.13 -6.48
CA THR A 38 23.41 -25.29 -6.30
C THR A 38 22.59 -26.55 -6.01
N GLY A 39 22.63 -27.52 -6.93
CA GLY A 39 21.87 -28.77 -6.81
C GLY A 39 20.74 -28.93 -7.82
N LEU A 40 20.30 -27.87 -8.52
CA LEU A 40 19.29 -27.93 -9.58
C LEU A 40 19.90 -28.28 -10.96
N HIS A 41 20.78 -29.27 -11.01
CA HIS A 41 21.55 -29.60 -12.23
C HIS A 41 20.92 -30.71 -13.08
N ARG A 42 19.75 -31.23 -12.70
CA ARG A 42 19.09 -32.32 -13.41
C ARG A 42 17.69 -31.91 -13.82
N VAL A 43 17.33 -32.15 -15.08
CA VAL A 43 15.94 -32.22 -15.49
C VAL A 43 15.41 -33.56 -14.99
N PRO A 44 14.36 -33.58 -14.15
CA PRO A 44 13.67 -34.80 -13.70
C PRO A 44 13.41 -35.78 -14.84
N GLU A 45 13.54 -37.08 -14.58
CA GLU A 45 13.07 -38.11 -15.53
C GLU A 45 11.54 -38.11 -15.61
N ASP A 46 10.86 -37.92 -14.46
CA ASP A 46 9.42 -37.73 -14.35
C ASP A 46 9.11 -36.31 -13.89
N LEU A 47 9.27 -35.35 -14.82
CA LEU A 47 9.02 -33.92 -14.52
C LEU A 47 7.60 -33.65 -14.02
N ILE A 48 6.61 -34.40 -14.53
CA ILE A 48 5.20 -34.23 -14.16
C ILE A 48 4.95 -34.78 -12.75
N GLY A 49 5.43 -36.00 -12.45
CA GLY A 49 5.33 -36.58 -11.11
C GLY A 49 6.08 -35.78 -10.05
N GLU A 50 7.32 -35.36 -10.32
CA GLU A 50 8.09 -34.53 -9.39
C GLU A 50 7.42 -33.17 -9.14
N SER A 51 6.84 -32.56 -10.19
CA SER A 51 6.06 -31.32 -10.03
C SER A 51 4.82 -31.52 -9.16
N LEU A 52 4.12 -32.65 -9.32
CA LEU A 52 2.97 -32.99 -8.49
C LEU A 52 3.40 -33.20 -7.03
N THR A 53 4.49 -33.93 -6.77
CA THR A 53 5.04 -34.12 -5.43
C THR A 53 5.37 -32.80 -4.77
N ALA A 54 6.08 -31.90 -5.48
CA ALA A 54 6.42 -30.58 -4.95
C ALA A 54 5.18 -29.75 -4.58
N LEU A 55 4.12 -29.79 -5.40
CA LEU A 55 2.86 -29.13 -5.07
C LEU A 55 2.17 -29.77 -3.86
N LEU A 56 2.17 -31.09 -3.76
CA LEU A 56 1.54 -31.83 -2.66
C LEU A 56 2.27 -31.67 -1.31
N ASP A 57 3.58 -31.37 -1.33
CA ASP A 57 4.33 -31.07 -0.11
C ASP A 57 3.85 -29.78 0.58
N LEU A 58 3.35 -28.83 -0.21
CA LEU A 58 2.88 -27.52 0.26
C LEU A 58 1.36 -27.39 0.29
N THR A 59 0.64 -28.21 -0.50
CA THR A 59 -0.79 -28.02 -0.75
C THR A 59 -1.58 -29.32 -0.71
N ILE A 60 -2.90 -29.21 -0.52
CA ILE A 60 -3.85 -30.31 -0.65
C ILE A 60 -4.85 -29.91 -1.73
N PRO A 61 -4.93 -30.63 -2.86
CA PRO A 61 -5.88 -30.31 -3.92
C PRO A 61 -7.33 -30.46 -3.42
N GLU A 62 -8.23 -29.67 -3.98
CA GLU A 62 -9.65 -29.68 -3.64
C GLU A 62 -10.52 -29.88 -4.87
N ASN A 63 -11.56 -30.70 -4.74
CA ASN A 63 -12.68 -30.79 -5.69
C ASN A 63 -13.99 -30.46 -4.95
N ALA A 64 -14.81 -29.58 -5.51
CA ALA A 64 -16.05 -29.10 -4.89
C ALA A 64 -15.88 -28.66 -3.42
N LYS A 65 -14.75 -28.00 -3.12
CA LYS A 65 -14.31 -27.57 -1.76
C LYS A 65 -14.07 -28.71 -0.76
N VAL A 66 -13.98 -29.95 -1.24
CA VAL A 66 -13.61 -31.11 -0.45
C VAL A 66 -12.12 -31.38 -0.67
N PRO A 67 -11.29 -31.39 0.39
CA PRO A 67 -9.88 -31.75 0.26
C PRO A 67 -9.71 -33.21 -0.19
N LEU A 68 -8.82 -33.42 -1.14
CA LEU A 68 -8.40 -34.71 -1.66
C LEU A 68 -7.15 -35.17 -0.88
N PHE A 69 -7.35 -35.59 0.36
CA PHE A 69 -6.27 -36.09 1.23
C PHE A 69 -5.55 -37.31 0.65
N ALA A 70 -6.28 -38.17 -0.04
CA ALA A 70 -5.72 -39.32 -0.74
C ALA A 70 -6.37 -39.47 -2.11
N ALA A 71 -5.56 -39.80 -3.11
CA ALA A 71 -5.99 -40.13 -4.46
C ALA A 71 -4.89 -40.85 -5.24
N GLU A 72 -5.30 -41.52 -6.30
CA GLU A 72 -4.44 -42.10 -7.32
C GLU A 72 -4.35 -41.13 -8.50
N TRP A 73 -3.24 -41.16 -9.23
CA TRP A 73 -3.08 -40.36 -10.44
C TRP A 73 -2.26 -41.08 -11.49
N VAL A 74 -2.54 -40.78 -12.75
CA VAL A 74 -1.74 -41.20 -13.90
C VAL A 74 -1.65 -40.04 -14.88
N THR A 75 -0.55 -39.91 -15.62
CA THR A 75 -0.45 -38.90 -16.69
C THR A 75 -1.47 -39.19 -17.80
N VAL A 76 -1.91 -38.18 -18.53
CA VAL A 76 -2.92 -38.39 -19.61
C VAL A 76 -2.46 -39.39 -20.67
N ASP A 77 -1.14 -39.47 -20.94
CA ASP A 77 -0.52 -40.45 -21.83
C ASP A 77 -0.27 -41.83 -21.19
N GLY A 78 -0.50 -41.97 -19.88
CA GLY A 78 -0.32 -43.20 -19.12
C GLY A 78 1.14 -43.59 -18.85
N ALA A 79 2.10 -42.70 -19.14
CA ALA A 79 3.53 -42.96 -18.98
C ALA A 79 3.99 -43.07 -17.52
N THR A 80 3.45 -42.24 -16.63
CA THR A 80 3.78 -42.22 -15.20
C THR A 80 2.52 -42.14 -14.34
N GLY A 81 2.63 -42.53 -13.07
CA GLY A 81 1.52 -42.52 -12.15
C GLY A 81 1.92 -42.92 -10.75
N GLY A 82 1.01 -42.72 -9.81
CA GLY A 82 1.23 -43.02 -8.39
C GLY A 82 0.00 -42.72 -7.55
N SER A 83 0.22 -42.57 -6.25
CA SER A 83 -0.81 -42.16 -5.30
C SER A 83 -0.21 -41.27 -4.22
N TRP A 84 -1.06 -40.51 -3.54
CA TRP A 84 -0.70 -39.81 -2.32
C TRP A 84 -1.70 -40.12 -1.21
N ASP A 85 -1.24 -39.97 0.02
CA ASP A 85 -2.05 -40.04 1.23
C ASP A 85 -1.48 -39.03 2.24
N HIS A 86 -2.26 -38.00 2.53
CA HIS A 86 -1.92 -36.95 3.47
C HIS A 86 -2.84 -37.03 4.68
N ALA A 87 -2.23 -37.08 5.87
CA ALA A 87 -2.98 -36.95 7.10
C ALA A 87 -3.69 -35.57 7.15
N PRO A 88 -4.95 -35.52 7.61
CA PRO A 88 -5.64 -34.26 7.83
C PRO A 88 -4.96 -33.46 8.94
N ASP A 89 -4.98 -32.12 8.80
CA ASP A 89 -4.52 -31.23 9.85
C ASP A 89 -5.53 -31.23 11.02
N LEU A 90 -5.06 -31.57 12.22
CA LEU A 90 -5.85 -31.66 13.45
C LEU A 90 -5.62 -30.49 14.41
N SER A 91 -4.85 -29.47 14.00
CA SER A 91 -4.57 -28.26 14.81
C SER A 91 -5.82 -27.50 15.23
N GLY A 92 -6.88 -27.57 14.41
CA GLY A 92 -8.06 -26.71 14.54
C GLY A 92 -7.87 -25.32 13.91
N ASP A 93 -6.71 -25.05 13.32
CA ASP A 93 -6.42 -23.79 12.64
C ASP A 93 -7.32 -23.60 11.41
N PHE A 94 -7.55 -22.34 11.05
CA PHE A 94 -8.18 -22.00 9.79
C PHE A 94 -7.29 -22.43 8.62
N ALA A 95 -7.84 -23.29 7.76
CA ALA A 95 -7.16 -23.74 6.56
C ALA A 95 -7.38 -22.77 5.38
N PHE A 96 -6.33 -22.09 4.96
CA PHE A 96 -6.34 -21.18 3.81
C PHE A 96 -6.52 -21.97 2.51
N SER A 97 -7.54 -21.61 1.72
CA SER A 97 -7.91 -22.27 0.46
C SER A 97 -7.93 -21.25 -0.68
N TYR A 98 -7.53 -21.67 -1.88
CA TYR A 98 -7.44 -20.83 -3.08
C TYR A 98 -8.05 -21.53 -4.30
N PRO A 99 -8.65 -20.77 -5.23
CA PRO A 99 -9.10 -21.32 -6.51
C PRO A 99 -7.91 -21.56 -7.45
N LEU A 100 -8.09 -22.46 -8.42
CA LEU A 100 -7.22 -22.51 -9.59
C LEU A 100 -7.68 -21.49 -10.64
N PRO A 101 -6.81 -20.61 -11.13
CA PRO A 101 -7.15 -19.73 -12.25
C PRO A 101 -7.31 -20.55 -13.54
N PRO A 102 -7.98 -20.00 -14.58
CA PRO A 102 -7.96 -20.61 -15.91
C PRO A 102 -6.51 -20.88 -16.36
N ALA A 103 -6.28 -22.02 -17.02
CA ALA A 103 -4.97 -22.29 -17.60
C ALA A 103 -4.66 -21.24 -18.67
N GLU A 104 -3.48 -20.62 -18.60
CA GLU A 104 -3.03 -19.69 -19.63
C GLU A 104 -2.99 -20.41 -21.00
N GLU A 105 -3.37 -19.71 -22.07
CA GLU A 105 -3.50 -20.30 -23.40
C GLU A 105 -2.27 -21.13 -23.76
N LYS A 106 -2.50 -22.44 -23.93
CA LYS A 106 -1.53 -23.38 -24.47
C LYS A 106 -1.33 -23.06 -25.94
N ASP A 107 -0.43 -22.15 -26.22
CA ASP A 107 0.23 -22.12 -27.53
C ASP A 107 0.85 -23.51 -27.71
N GLY A 108 0.26 -24.36 -28.56
CA GLY A 108 0.54 -25.79 -28.65
C GLY A 108 2.01 -26.12 -28.98
N GLN A 109 2.82 -25.10 -29.27
CA GLN A 109 4.26 -25.19 -29.48
C GLN A 109 5.09 -25.08 -28.18
N ARG A 110 4.54 -24.57 -27.08
CA ARG A 110 5.28 -24.37 -25.82
C ARG A 110 5.29 -25.62 -24.96
N SER A 111 6.47 -25.99 -24.46
CA SER A 111 6.61 -27.10 -23.52
C SER A 111 6.15 -26.70 -22.12
N TYR A 112 5.69 -27.69 -21.34
CA TYR A 112 5.33 -27.52 -19.92
C TYR A 112 6.39 -26.76 -19.13
N LEU A 113 7.66 -27.08 -19.35
CA LEU A 113 8.78 -26.49 -18.62
C LEU A 113 9.00 -25.01 -18.96
N VAL A 114 8.78 -24.60 -20.22
CA VAL A 114 8.84 -23.18 -20.60
C VAL A 114 7.73 -22.40 -19.88
N SER A 115 6.50 -22.92 -19.89
CA SER A 115 5.36 -22.28 -19.21
C SER A 115 5.57 -22.20 -17.69
N LEU A 116 6.07 -23.27 -17.07
CA LEU A 116 6.37 -23.27 -15.64
C LEU A 116 7.43 -22.24 -15.28
N LEU A 117 8.49 -22.14 -16.08
CA LEU A 117 9.53 -21.14 -15.89
C LEU A 117 8.98 -19.72 -15.99
N GLU A 118 8.12 -19.42 -16.96
CA GLU A 118 7.48 -18.10 -17.07
C GLU A 118 6.63 -17.75 -15.84
N ILE A 119 5.87 -18.72 -15.31
CA ILE A 119 5.09 -18.56 -14.09
C ILE A 119 6.01 -18.19 -12.90
N VAL A 120 7.15 -18.87 -12.77
CA VAL A 120 8.11 -18.60 -11.69
C VAL A 120 8.78 -17.24 -11.88
N LEU A 121 9.20 -16.90 -13.11
CA LEU A 121 9.88 -15.64 -13.43
C LEU A 121 8.98 -14.40 -13.36
N ASP A 122 7.66 -14.55 -13.20
CA ASP A 122 6.78 -13.43 -12.85
C ASP A 122 7.00 -12.95 -11.40
N GLU A 123 7.50 -13.82 -10.53
CA GLU A 123 7.55 -13.64 -9.08
C GLU A 123 8.98 -13.71 -8.52
N VAL A 124 9.93 -14.21 -9.30
CA VAL A 124 11.32 -14.47 -8.90
C VAL A 124 12.31 -13.73 -9.78
N ASP A 125 13.35 -13.20 -9.15
CA ASP A 125 14.53 -12.67 -9.79
C ASP A 125 15.64 -13.73 -9.80
N LEU A 126 16.30 -13.87 -10.95
CA LEU A 126 17.49 -14.70 -11.12
C LEU A 126 18.74 -13.86 -10.87
N LEU A 127 19.76 -14.47 -10.27
CA LEU A 127 21.00 -13.80 -9.88
C LEU A 127 22.21 -14.48 -10.53
N VAL A 128 23.12 -13.70 -11.10
CA VAL A 128 24.46 -14.11 -11.55
C VAL A 128 25.48 -13.31 -10.75
N ASP A 129 26.34 -14.00 -10.01
CA ASP A 129 27.34 -13.37 -9.12
C ASP A 129 26.74 -12.35 -8.13
N GLY A 130 25.49 -12.59 -7.70
CA GLY A 130 24.75 -11.70 -6.79
C GLY A 130 23.96 -10.59 -7.48
N GLU A 131 24.17 -10.38 -8.78
CA GLU A 131 23.50 -9.35 -9.57
C GLU A 131 22.27 -9.89 -10.29
N PHE A 132 21.21 -9.08 -10.34
CA PHE A 132 19.98 -9.42 -11.05
C PHE A 132 20.21 -9.56 -12.55
N VAL A 133 19.67 -10.62 -13.15
CA VAL A 133 19.65 -10.81 -14.60
C VAL A 133 18.24 -10.99 -15.14
N ASN A 134 17.99 -10.42 -16.31
CA ASN A 134 16.71 -10.47 -16.99
C ASN A 134 16.76 -11.41 -18.20
N PRO A 135 16.28 -12.66 -18.09
CA PRO A 135 16.23 -13.56 -19.23
C PRO A 135 15.15 -13.11 -20.23
N SER A 136 15.48 -13.09 -21.52
CA SER A 136 14.54 -12.81 -22.60
C SER A 136 14.14 -14.04 -23.39
N ALA A 137 14.91 -15.13 -23.30
CA ALA A 137 14.63 -16.36 -24.03
C ALA A 137 15.22 -17.60 -23.36
N LEU A 138 14.70 -18.75 -23.76
CA LEU A 138 15.12 -20.07 -23.35
C LEU A 138 15.48 -20.91 -24.58
N LEU A 139 16.70 -21.42 -24.61
CA LEU A 139 17.16 -22.37 -25.61
C LEU A 139 17.08 -23.80 -25.06
N THR A 140 16.40 -24.67 -25.78
CA THR A 140 16.28 -26.09 -25.45
C THR A 140 16.73 -26.94 -26.65
N GLY A 141 16.84 -28.26 -26.45
CA GLY A 141 17.09 -29.18 -27.57
C GLY A 141 15.96 -29.19 -28.62
N SER A 142 14.77 -28.68 -28.26
CA SER A 142 13.60 -28.58 -29.14
C SER A 142 13.44 -27.21 -29.82
N GLY A 143 14.27 -26.21 -29.49
CA GLY A 143 14.25 -24.91 -30.16
C GLY A 143 14.53 -23.71 -29.26
N TYR A 144 14.31 -22.52 -29.82
CA TYR A 144 14.42 -21.22 -29.17
C TYR A 144 13.03 -20.70 -28.79
N PHE A 145 12.86 -20.35 -27.51
CA PHE A 145 11.58 -19.91 -26.95
C PHE A 145 11.73 -18.52 -26.32
N PRO A 146 11.20 -17.45 -26.95
CA PRO A 146 11.13 -16.13 -26.31
C PRO A 146 10.26 -16.18 -25.05
N LEU A 147 10.76 -15.62 -23.96
CA LEU A 147 9.99 -15.44 -22.73
C LEU A 147 9.04 -14.24 -22.92
N ARG A 148 7.76 -14.43 -22.56
CA ARG A 148 6.72 -13.43 -22.78
C ARG A 148 6.80 -12.34 -21.72
N VAL A 149 6.91 -11.08 -22.16
CA VAL A 149 6.56 -9.92 -21.32
C VAL A 149 5.10 -9.59 -21.60
N ARG A 150 4.25 -9.70 -20.58
CA ARG A 150 2.81 -9.39 -20.72
C ARG A 150 2.64 -7.90 -21.02
N PRO A 151 1.78 -7.50 -21.98
CA PRO A 151 1.57 -6.10 -22.31
C PRO A 151 1.23 -5.28 -21.08
N LEU A 152 1.99 -4.21 -20.79
CA LEU A 152 1.89 -3.48 -19.51
C LEU A 152 0.53 -2.81 -19.28
N ALA A 153 -0.20 -2.52 -20.35
CA ALA A 153 -1.53 -1.93 -20.30
C ALA A 153 -2.66 -2.95 -19.98
N GLN A 154 -2.39 -4.25 -20.06
CA GLN A 154 -3.41 -5.26 -19.77
C GLN A 154 -3.47 -5.58 -18.27
N PRO A 155 -4.66 -5.85 -17.70
CA PRO A 155 -4.75 -6.29 -16.31
C PRO A 155 -4.06 -7.65 -16.13
N HIS A 156 -3.63 -7.94 -14.90
CA HIS A 156 -3.06 -9.25 -14.57
C HIS A 156 -4.09 -10.38 -14.86
N PRO A 157 -3.70 -11.60 -15.29
CA PRO A 157 -4.64 -12.70 -15.53
C PRO A 157 -5.47 -13.11 -14.31
N LEU A 158 -4.96 -12.81 -13.12
CA LEU A 158 -5.66 -13.04 -11.86
C LEU A 158 -6.68 -11.93 -11.54
N ALA A 159 -6.71 -10.84 -12.32
CA ALA A 159 -7.45 -9.63 -12.00
C ALA A 159 -8.98 -9.78 -12.06
N GLU A 160 -9.50 -10.92 -12.53
CA GLU A 160 -10.93 -11.18 -12.41
C GLU A 160 -11.31 -11.35 -10.93
N ARG A 161 -12.03 -10.37 -10.39
CA ARG A 161 -12.54 -10.42 -9.02
C ARG A 161 -13.59 -11.52 -8.87
N THR A 162 -13.25 -12.54 -8.10
CA THR A 162 -14.22 -13.55 -7.66
C THR A 162 -15.04 -13.02 -6.47
N GLU A 163 -15.95 -12.07 -6.69
CA GLU A 163 -16.88 -11.58 -5.66
C GLU A 163 -18.00 -12.60 -5.36
N ASN A 164 -17.73 -13.80 -4.82
CA ASN A 164 -18.81 -14.79 -4.80
C ASN A 164 -19.86 -14.52 -3.71
N ALA A 165 -21.03 -14.05 -4.13
CA ALA A 165 -22.20 -13.83 -3.26
C ALA A 165 -22.83 -15.14 -2.72
N LYS A 166 -22.50 -16.32 -3.26
CA LYS A 166 -23.10 -17.60 -2.81
C LYS A 166 -22.14 -18.79 -2.67
N ALA A 167 -20.90 -18.71 -3.18
CA ALA A 167 -19.95 -19.83 -3.18
C ALA A 167 -18.64 -19.61 -2.37
N ALA A 168 -18.31 -18.40 -1.89
CA ALA A 168 -16.93 -18.03 -1.48
C ALA A 168 -16.53 -18.17 -0.01
N ILE A 169 -17.36 -18.62 0.93
CA ILE A 169 -17.07 -18.32 2.36
C ILE A 169 -15.71 -18.87 2.87
N ARG A 170 -15.04 -19.81 2.17
CA ARG A 170 -13.70 -20.29 2.55
C ARG A 170 -12.54 -20.10 1.54
N ARG A 171 -12.79 -19.71 0.29
CA ARG A 171 -11.70 -19.46 -0.66
C ARG A 171 -11.23 -18.02 -0.55
N GLN A 172 -9.94 -17.84 -0.35
CA GLN A 172 -9.29 -16.55 -0.29
C GLN A 172 -9.06 -16.02 -1.72
N PRO A 173 -9.10 -14.69 -1.91
CA PRO A 173 -8.97 -14.06 -3.22
C PRO A 173 -7.52 -14.12 -3.71
N LEU A 174 -7.29 -14.91 -4.77
CA LEU A 174 -5.94 -15.21 -5.26
C LEU A 174 -5.16 -13.96 -5.71
N PHE A 175 -5.83 -13.02 -6.36
CA PHE A 175 -5.17 -11.80 -6.82
C PHE A 175 -4.80 -10.86 -5.67
N SER A 176 -5.63 -10.78 -4.64
CA SER A 176 -5.37 -9.89 -3.51
C SER A 176 -4.30 -10.44 -2.56
N VAL A 177 -4.14 -11.76 -2.46
CA VAL A 177 -3.01 -12.34 -1.72
C VAL A 177 -1.67 -12.15 -2.45
N SER A 178 -1.66 -11.98 -3.77
CA SER A 178 -0.43 -11.72 -4.54
C SER A 178 0.31 -10.45 -4.09
N GLN A 179 -0.39 -9.53 -3.40
CA GLN A 179 0.18 -8.31 -2.86
C GLN A 179 1.05 -8.54 -1.62
N THR A 180 0.90 -9.67 -0.93
CA THR A 180 1.59 -9.93 0.35
C THR A 180 2.31 -11.26 0.37
N GLU A 181 1.83 -12.25 -0.38
CA GLU A 181 2.45 -13.57 -0.51
C GLU A 181 2.42 -14.03 -1.97
N PRO A 182 3.39 -13.58 -2.80
CA PRO A 182 3.47 -13.87 -4.23
C PRO A 182 3.65 -15.36 -4.56
N THR A 183 4.11 -16.20 -3.62
CA THR A 183 4.29 -17.63 -3.88
C THR A 183 2.97 -18.38 -4.05
N ILE A 184 1.88 -17.91 -3.43
CA ILE A 184 0.56 -18.55 -3.57
C ILE A 184 0.03 -18.46 -5.02
N PRO A 185 0.09 -17.31 -5.71
CA PRO A 185 -0.13 -17.22 -7.16
C PRO A 185 0.71 -18.19 -8.01
N ILE A 186 1.98 -18.43 -7.66
CA ILE A 186 2.84 -19.42 -8.35
C ILE A 186 2.22 -20.81 -8.21
N LEU A 187 1.89 -21.22 -6.99
CA LEU A 187 1.29 -22.53 -6.71
C LEU A 187 -0.02 -22.71 -7.48
N ALA A 188 -0.88 -21.69 -7.50
CA ALA A 188 -2.16 -21.74 -8.20
C ALA A 188 -1.98 -21.89 -9.71
N ARG A 189 -1.11 -21.09 -10.33
CA ARG A 189 -0.83 -21.17 -11.78
C ARG A 189 -0.12 -22.46 -12.16
N HIS A 190 0.76 -22.98 -11.29
CA HIS A 190 1.42 -24.27 -11.49
C HIS A 190 0.42 -25.42 -11.45
N TRP A 191 -0.52 -25.42 -10.50
CA TRP A 191 -1.65 -26.35 -10.50
C TRP A 191 -2.49 -26.25 -11.78
N SER A 192 -2.83 -25.04 -12.24
CA SER A 192 -3.58 -24.85 -13.49
C SER A 192 -2.85 -25.36 -14.73
N LEU A 193 -1.52 -25.29 -14.73
CA LEU A 193 -0.69 -25.85 -15.79
C LEU A 193 -0.63 -27.38 -15.72
N LEU A 194 -0.51 -27.94 -14.51
CA LEU A 194 -0.28 -29.36 -14.25
C LEU A 194 -1.56 -30.20 -14.32
N ALA A 195 -2.66 -29.75 -13.71
CA ALA A 195 -3.89 -30.52 -13.57
C ALA A 195 -4.43 -31.11 -14.89
N PRO A 196 -4.42 -30.38 -16.03
CA PRO A 196 -4.88 -30.93 -17.31
C PRO A 196 -3.99 -32.05 -17.89
N LEU A 197 -2.81 -32.28 -17.31
CA LEU A 197 -1.88 -33.34 -17.71
C LEU A 197 -2.07 -34.63 -16.89
N LEU A 198 -2.96 -34.60 -15.90
CA LEU A 198 -3.20 -35.69 -14.97
C LEU A 198 -4.62 -36.25 -15.12
N ARG A 199 -4.78 -37.55 -14.89
CA ARG A 199 -6.05 -38.18 -14.54
C ARG A 199 -5.97 -38.56 -13.07
N ILE A 200 -6.76 -37.89 -12.24
CA ILE A 200 -6.78 -38.11 -10.79
C ILE A 200 -8.04 -38.90 -10.45
N SER A 201 -7.90 -39.96 -9.66
CA SER A 201 -9.03 -40.76 -9.19
C SER A 201 -9.05 -40.90 -7.67
N LYS A 202 -10.23 -40.73 -7.08
CA LYS A 202 -10.49 -41.00 -5.66
C LYS A 202 -11.49 -42.14 -5.57
N ASN A 203 -11.12 -43.24 -4.91
CA ASN A 203 -11.95 -44.45 -4.81
C ASN A 203 -12.40 -44.98 -6.20
N GLY A 204 -11.55 -44.86 -7.21
CA GLY A 204 -11.86 -45.25 -8.59
C GLY A 204 -12.71 -44.26 -9.41
N GLU A 205 -13.15 -43.15 -8.82
CA GLU A 205 -13.89 -42.10 -9.53
C GLU A 205 -12.98 -40.95 -9.96
N HIS A 206 -13.08 -40.52 -11.21
CA HIS A 206 -12.31 -39.38 -11.75
C HIS A 206 -12.68 -38.08 -11.02
N THR A 207 -11.67 -37.29 -10.69
CA THR A 207 -11.83 -35.99 -10.02
C THR A 207 -10.85 -34.98 -10.59
N GLU A 208 -11.27 -33.70 -10.62
CA GLU A 208 -10.45 -32.61 -11.13
C GLU A 208 -10.28 -31.54 -10.04
N PRO A 209 -9.05 -31.11 -9.74
CA PRO A 209 -8.86 -30.06 -8.77
C PRO A 209 -9.41 -28.74 -9.31
N GLU A 210 -10.21 -28.04 -8.51
CA GLU A 210 -10.70 -26.68 -8.78
C GLU A 210 -10.08 -25.64 -7.83
N GLY A 211 -9.28 -26.11 -6.87
CA GLY A 211 -8.56 -25.30 -5.91
C GLY A 211 -7.59 -26.15 -5.10
N PHE A 212 -6.98 -25.53 -4.10
CA PHE A 212 -6.11 -26.20 -3.14
C PHE A 212 -6.18 -25.52 -1.78
N ARG A 213 -5.81 -26.24 -0.73
CA ARG A 213 -5.53 -25.69 0.60
C ARG A 213 -4.04 -25.68 0.88
N LEU A 214 -3.59 -24.69 1.63
CA LEU A 214 -2.24 -24.70 2.18
C LEU A 214 -2.12 -25.77 3.28
N ARG A 215 -1.00 -26.49 3.29
CA ARG A 215 -0.66 -27.41 4.38
C ARG A 215 0.03 -26.64 5.50
N ARG A 216 -0.19 -27.08 6.74
CA ARG A 216 0.52 -26.64 7.95
C ARG A 216 0.55 -25.12 8.08
N THR A 217 -0.52 -24.53 8.63
CA THR A 217 -0.68 -23.07 8.75
C THR A 217 0.57 -22.36 9.31
N GLY A 218 1.26 -22.97 10.28
CA GLY A 218 2.48 -22.42 10.87
C GLY A 218 3.67 -22.25 9.91
N ASP A 219 3.72 -22.99 8.80
CA ASP A 219 4.78 -22.84 7.77
C ASP A 219 4.63 -21.53 6.98
N TRP A 220 3.47 -20.88 7.09
CA TRP A 220 3.10 -19.67 6.36
C TRP A 220 3.16 -18.40 7.22
N VAL A 221 3.88 -18.47 8.34
CA VAL A 221 4.23 -17.31 9.14
C VAL A 221 5.34 -16.56 8.41
N VAL A 222 5.04 -15.33 8.00
CA VAL A 222 5.95 -14.45 7.25
C VAL A 222 6.46 -13.32 8.14
N PRO A 223 7.56 -12.66 7.77
CA PRO A 223 8.00 -11.46 8.47
C PRO A 223 6.97 -10.33 8.39
N SER A 224 6.92 -9.56 9.47
CA SER A 224 5.82 -8.67 9.80
C SER A 224 6.37 -7.36 10.38
N HIS A 225 5.57 -6.29 10.31
CA HIS A 225 5.93 -5.05 10.98
C HIS A 225 5.74 -5.15 12.49
N GLY A 226 4.96 -6.15 12.95
CA GLY A 226 4.56 -6.34 14.34
C GLY A 226 3.55 -5.30 14.80
N HIS A 227 2.78 -4.70 13.88
CA HIS A 227 1.72 -3.76 14.21
C HIS A 227 0.40 -4.51 14.39
N PRO A 228 -0.40 -4.21 15.44
CA PRO A 228 -1.61 -4.98 15.74
C PRO A 228 -2.69 -4.91 14.64
N SER A 229 -2.58 -3.93 13.73
CA SER A 229 -3.51 -3.79 12.61
C SER A 229 -3.44 -4.96 11.63
N GLU A 230 -2.33 -5.71 11.58
CA GLU A 230 -2.22 -6.96 10.83
C GLU A 230 -3.24 -8.04 11.27
N VAL A 231 -3.85 -7.86 12.44
CA VAL A 231 -4.95 -8.69 12.93
C VAL A 231 -6.28 -7.95 12.85
N TYR A 232 -6.39 -6.78 13.49
CA TYR A 232 -7.71 -6.15 13.65
C TYR A 232 -8.25 -5.51 12.37
N GLU A 233 -7.43 -5.20 11.36
CA GLU A 233 -7.94 -4.68 10.07
C GLU A 233 -8.87 -5.65 9.36
N HIS A 234 -8.73 -6.96 9.63
CA HIS A 234 -9.65 -7.96 9.10
C HIS A 234 -11.08 -7.84 9.63
N LEU A 235 -11.31 -7.07 10.68
CA LEU A 235 -12.66 -6.75 11.17
C LEU A 235 -13.35 -5.69 10.30
N ALA A 236 -12.59 -4.85 9.58
CA ALA A 236 -13.11 -3.77 8.75
C ALA A 236 -13.62 -4.25 7.37
N ARG A 237 -14.30 -5.40 7.31
CA ARG A 237 -14.80 -6.01 6.06
C ARG A 237 -16.15 -5.47 5.58
N VAL A 238 -16.89 -4.79 6.44
CA VAL A 238 -18.24 -4.29 6.14
C VAL A 238 -18.40 -2.85 6.62
N CYS A 239 -19.25 -2.09 5.93
CA CYS A 239 -19.61 -0.74 6.33
C CYS A 239 -21.09 -0.67 6.71
N ASN A 240 -21.41 0.17 7.70
CA ASN A 240 -22.79 0.45 8.13
C ASN A 240 -23.39 1.71 7.49
N VAL A 241 -22.62 2.41 6.65
CA VAL A 241 -23.01 3.63 5.93
C VAL A 241 -22.71 3.48 4.44
N ALA A 242 -23.25 4.36 3.60
CA ALA A 242 -23.08 4.31 2.15
C ALA A 242 -22.90 5.73 1.58
N CYS A 243 -21.80 6.38 1.97
CA CYS A 243 -21.55 7.77 1.64
C CYS A 243 -21.51 8.02 0.12
N SER A 244 -22.18 9.07 -0.35
CA SER A 244 -22.26 9.42 -1.78
C SER A 244 -20.90 9.60 -2.45
N PHE A 245 -19.88 9.97 -1.68
CA PHE A 245 -18.50 10.25 -2.09
C PHE A 245 -17.51 9.12 -1.76
N CYS A 246 -17.98 7.96 -1.30
CA CYS A 246 -17.11 6.89 -0.84
C CYS A 246 -16.27 6.30 -1.99
N TYR A 247 -14.95 6.44 -1.91
CA TYR A 247 -14.02 5.95 -2.94
C TYR A 247 -14.14 4.44 -3.21
N LEU A 248 -14.60 3.64 -2.23
CA LEU A 248 -14.79 2.20 -2.38
C LEU A 248 -15.75 1.85 -3.53
N PHE A 249 -16.75 2.71 -3.79
CA PHE A 249 -17.68 2.53 -4.91
C PHE A 249 -17.03 2.77 -6.27
N GLY A 250 -15.93 3.54 -6.32
CA GLY A 250 -15.18 3.83 -7.54
C GLY A 250 -13.98 2.90 -7.77
N ASN A 251 -13.73 1.94 -6.89
CA ASN A 251 -12.63 0.98 -7.07
C ASN A 251 -12.88 0.08 -8.30
N PRO A 252 -12.00 0.06 -9.32
CA PRO A 252 -12.16 -0.85 -10.46
C PRO A 252 -12.09 -2.31 -10.03
N ASP A 253 -12.72 -3.20 -10.79
CA ASP A 253 -12.72 -4.63 -10.46
C ASP A 253 -11.40 -5.35 -10.73
N THR A 254 -10.46 -4.68 -11.40
CA THR A 254 -9.13 -5.19 -11.71
C THR A 254 -8.07 -4.79 -10.68
N LEU A 255 -8.47 -4.22 -9.54
CA LEU A 255 -7.57 -3.95 -8.42
C LEU A 255 -7.18 -5.25 -7.71
N ALA A 256 -5.92 -5.33 -7.27
CA ALA A 256 -5.41 -6.42 -6.45
C ALA A 256 -5.86 -6.31 -4.98
N ILE A 257 -7.11 -5.91 -4.76
CA ILE A 257 -7.75 -5.74 -3.45
C ILE A 257 -9.13 -6.39 -3.52
N ALA A 258 -9.47 -7.18 -2.52
CA ALA A 258 -10.72 -7.93 -2.47
C ALA A 258 -11.83 -7.17 -1.73
N ARG A 259 -13.08 -7.42 -2.16
CA ARG A 259 -14.28 -6.92 -1.50
C ARG A 259 -14.89 -7.99 -0.61
N ALA A 260 -15.24 -7.61 0.61
CA ALA A 260 -15.98 -8.48 1.51
C ALA A 260 -17.45 -8.02 1.62
N LYS A 261 -18.37 -8.98 1.64
CA LYS A 261 -19.80 -8.75 1.93
C LYS A 261 -20.19 -9.22 3.34
N LYS A 262 -19.24 -9.77 4.09
CA LYS A 262 -19.41 -10.35 5.42
C LYS A 262 -18.15 -10.14 6.26
N SER A 263 -18.33 -10.07 7.57
CA SER A 263 -17.23 -10.09 8.55
C SER A 263 -16.35 -11.33 8.41
N ILE A 264 -15.11 -11.23 8.89
CA ILE A 264 -14.17 -12.34 8.97
C ILE A 264 -14.74 -13.49 9.80
N ALA A 265 -14.46 -14.73 9.38
CA ALA A 265 -14.86 -15.92 10.12
C ALA A 265 -14.14 -15.97 11.49
N ARG A 266 -14.79 -16.54 12.51
CA ARG A 266 -14.21 -16.59 13.86
C ARG A 266 -12.94 -17.45 13.91
N ASP A 267 -12.96 -18.62 13.28
CA ASP A 267 -11.79 -19.50 13.18
C ASP A 267 -10.61 -18.82 12.47
N GLU A 268 -10.84 -18.07 11.39
CA GLU A 268 -9.77 -17.28 10.73
C GLU A 268 -9.18 -16.22 11.68
N LEU A 269 -10.01 -15.46 12.38
CA LEU A 269 -9.57 -14.42 13.31
C LEU A 269 -8.78 -15.00 14.48
N ASP A 270 -9.30 -16.06 15.10
CA ASP A 270 -8.65 -16.73 16.23
C ASP A 270 -7.30 -17.31 15.81
N THR A 271 -7.21 -17.89 14.61
CA THR A 271 -5.94 -18.37 14.02
C THR A 271 -4.94 -17.22 13.83
N ARG A 272 -5.38 -16.07 13.29
CA ARG A 272 -4.50 -14.90 13.11
C ARG A 272 -3.95 -14.38 14.44
N ILE A 273 -4.76 -14.30 15.48
CA ILE A 273 -4.31 -13.96 16.83
C ILE A 273 -3.31 -15.00 17.33
N ALA A 274 -3.60 -16.29 17.14
CA ALA A 274 -2.75 -17.38 17.60
C ALA A 274 -1.35 -17.39 16.95
N TYR A 275 -1.18 -16.83 15.76
CA TYR A 275 0.11 -16.74 15.05
C TYR A 275 0.72 -15.33 15.02
N TYR A 276 0.09 -14.34 15.65
CA TYR A 276 0.65 -13.00 15.75
C TYR A 276 1.76 -12.94 16.81
N ARG A 277 2.99 -12.63 16.39
CA ARG A 277 4.21 -12.56 17.21
C ARG A 277 4.93 -11.23 17.00
N PRO A 278 4.43 -10.13 17.59
CA PRO A 278 4.96 -8.79 17.29
C PRO A 278 6.40 -8.58 17.73
N GLN A 279 6.85 -9.20 18.83
CA GLN A 279 8.24 -9.12 19.31
C GLN A 279 9.21 -9.80 18.35
N GLU A 280 8.78 -10.92 17.76
CA GLU A 280 9.55 -11.67 16.76
C GLU A 280 9.39 -11.09 15.35
N ARG A 281 8.52 -10.07 15.18
CA ARG A 281 8.17 -9.47 13.90
C ARG A 281 7.69 -10.54 12.91
N ARG A 282 6.77 -11.39 13.37
CA ARG A 282 6.21 -12.52 12.61
C ARG A 282 4.69 -12.56 12.73
N ALA A 283 4.00 -12.83 11.63
CA ALA A 283 2.56 -13.00 11.57
C ALA A 283 2.17 -13.87 10.36
N LEU A 284 0.90 -14.26 10.24
CA LEU A 284 0.42 -14.89 9.01
C LEU A 284 0.34 -13.86 7.88
N PHE A 285 0.56 -14.32 6.64
CA PHE A 285 0.31 -13.51 5.46
C PHE A 285 -1.16 -13.03 5.39
N SER A 286 -1.44 -12.05 4.54
CA SER A 286 -2.76 -11.40 4.49
C SER A 286 -3.20 -11.08 3.08
N ALA A 287 -4.36 -11.58 2.66
CA ALA A 287 -5.02 -11.04 1.48
C ALA A 287 -5.42 -9.58 1.72
N GLN A 288 -5.16 -8.69 0.77
CA GLN A 288 -5.57 -7.29 0.85
C GLN A 288 -7.08 -7.16 0.67
N TRP A 289 -7.77 -6.55 1.64
CA TRP A 289 -9.20 -6.30 1.61
C TRP A 289 -9.48 -4.80 1.61
N GLU A 290 -10.59 -4.41 1.00
CA GLU A 290 -11.12 -3.06 1.16
C GLU A 290 -11.38 -2.76 2.64
N LEU A 291 -10.72 -1.73 3.17
CA LEU A 291 -10.92 -1.27 4.54
C LEU A 291 -12.20 -0.44 4.63
N ASN A 292 -13.21 -1.01 5.27
CA ASN A 292 -14.52 -0.40 5.51
C ASN A 292 -14.58 0.23 6.92
N GLU A 293 -15.53 -0.18 7.77
CA GLU A 293 -15.71 0.35 9.11
C GLU A 293 -15.26 -0.67 10.17
N PHE A 294 -14.19 -0.35 10.89
CA PHE A 294 -13.58 -1.20 11.91
C PHE A 294 -14.54 -1.53 13.05
N LEU A 295 -15.32 -0.54 13.49
CA LEU A 295 -16.05 -0.60 14.74
C LEU A 295 -17.42 -1.27 14.61
N VAL A 296 -17.79 -1.75 13.41
CA VAL A 296 -19.05 -2.47 13.18
C VAL A 296 -18.99 -3.90 13.70
N ASP A 297 -17.81 -4.53 13.72
CA ASP A 297 -17.69 -5.90 14.22
C ASP A 297 -17.74 -5.92 15.76
N PRO A 298 -18.73 -6.60 16.37
CA PRO A 298 -18.94 -6.57 17.82
C PRO A 298 -17.81 -7.27 18.60
N ARG A 299 -16.93 -8.02 17.93
CA ARG A 299 -15.78 -8.69 18.55
C ARG A 299 -14.61 -7.75 18.80
N LEU A 300 -14.60 -6.55 18.20
CA LEU A 300 -13.45 -5.66 18.29
C LEU A 300 -12.98 -5.42 19.74
N PRO A 301 -13.83 -5.06 20.74
CA PRO A 301 -13.34 -4.82 22.09
C PRO A 301 -12.61 -6.01 22.72
N GLU A 302 -13.06 -7.24 22.45
CA GLU A 302 -12.42 -8.47 22.91
C GLU A 302 -11.05 -8.66 22.24
N VAL A 303 -11.01 -8.56 20.92
CA VAL A 303 -9.77 -8.68 20.12
C VAL A 303 -8.72 -7.67 20.59
N MET A 304 -9.14 -6.44 20.88
CA MET A 304 -8.24 -5.38 21.29
C MET A 304 -7.62 -5.62 22.67
N LYS A 305 -8.39 -6.18 23.60
CA LYS A 305 -7.87 -6.61 24.91
C LYS A 305 -6.83 -7.70 24.74
N THR A 306 -7.14 -8.72 23.94
CA THR A 306 -6.20 -9.82 23.65
C THR A 306 -4.93 -9.31 22.95
N LEU A 307 -5.05 -8.43 21.96
CA LEU A 307 -3.87 -7.86 21.29
C LEU A 307 -3.04 -6.99 22.24
N ARG A 308 -3.67 -6.22 23.15
CA ARG A 308 -2.95 -5.40 24.12
C ARG A 308 -2.10 -6.22 25.10
N GLU A 309 -2.47 -7.46 25.38
CA GLU A 309 -1.64 -8.40 26.15
C GLU A 309 -0.34 -8.78 25.41
N THR A 310 -0.35 -8.68 24.07
CA THR A 310 0.78 -9.07 23.21
C THR A 310 1.60 -7.89 22.68
N THR A 311 1.09 -6.66 22.71
CA THR A 311 1.84 -5.48 22.21
C THR A 311 1.44 -4.20 22.92
N ASP A 312 2.41 -3.30 23.09
CA ASP A 312 2.27 -1.94 23.62
C ASP A 312 2.05 -0.88 22.52
N ARG A 313 2.12 -1.27 21.24
CA ARG A 313 1.94 -0.36 20.11
C ARG A 313 0.55 0.29 20.10
N PRO A 314 0.42 1.53 19.60
CA PRO A 314 -0.86 2.22 19.54
C PRO A 314 -1.82 1.53 18.57
N PHE A 315 -3.10 1.62 18.89
CA PHE A 315 -4.15 1.24 17.97
C PHE A 315 -4.64 2.45 17.20
N PHE A 316 -4.81 2.32 15.89
CA PHE A 316 -5.26 3.40 15.03
C PHE A 316 -6.52 3.01 14.26
N PHE A 317 -7.51 3.89 14.29
CA PHE A 317 -8.78 3.70 13.61
C PHE A 317 -9.17 4.93 12.79
N THR A 318 -9.64 4.68 11.57
CA THR A 318 -10.48 5.65 10.85
C THR A 318 -11.92 5.15 10.91
N THR A 319 -12.85 5.99 11.34
CA THR A 319 -14.26 5.59 11.52
C THR A 319 -15.21 6.66 11.06
N ASN A 320 -16.40 6.28 10.60
CA ASN A 320 -17.50 7.20 10.38
C ASN A 320 -18.13 7.72 11.70
N GLY A 321 -17.73 7.17 12.86
CA GLY A 321 -18.16 7.64 14.19
C GLY A 321 -19.49 7.05 14.67
N ASN A 322 -20.31 6.52 13.77
CA ASN A 322 -21.60 5.90 14.07
C ASN A 322 -21.53 4.73 15.09
N PRO A 323 -20.49 3.87 15.07
CA PRO A 323 -20.39 2.79 16.04
C PRO A 323 -19.73 3.20 17.38
N LEU A 324 -19.19 4.42 17.50
CA LEU A 324 -18.56 4.94 18.73
C LEU A 324 -19.58 5.34 19.80
N THR A 325 -20.32 4.36 20.31
CA THR A 325 -21.18 4.57 21.49
C THR A 325 -20.33 4.83 22.74
N PRO A 326 -20.88 5.49 23.79
CA PRO A 326 -20.16 5.71 25.05
C PRO A 326 -19.54 4.42 25.62
N ARG A 327 -20.29 3.31 25.57
CA ARG A 327 -19.80 1.98 25.98
C ARG A 327 -18.56 1.53 25.20
N ILE A 328 -18.55 1.73 23.88
CA ILE A 328 -17.40 1.35 23.04
C ILE A 328 -16.20 2.24 23.37
N VAL A 329 -16.41 3.54 23.58
CA VAL A 329 -15.35 4.48 24.00
C VAL A 329 -14.77 4.09 25.36
N GLU A 330 -15.61 3.73 26.33
CA GLU A 330 -15.17 3.22 27.64
C GLU A 330 -14.31 1.95 27.50
N GLN A 331 -14.74 0.98 26.68
CA GLN A 331 -13.97 -0.24 26.44
C GLN A 331 -12.64 0.03 25.73
N LEU A 332 -12.60 0.98 24.81
CA LEU A 332 -11.36 1.37 24.11
C LEU A 332 -10.41 2.16 25.01
N ALA A 333 -10.93 2.92 25.98
CA ALA A 333 -10.13 3.62 26.97
C ALA A 333 -9.31 2.66 27.85
N GLU A 334 -9.78 1.42 28.05
CA GLU A 334 -9.08 0.37 28.80
C GLU A 334 -7.83 -0.16 28.08
N VAL A 335 -7.69 0.06 26.76
CA VAL A 335 -6.62 -0.50 25.92
C VAL A 335 -5.72 0.57 25.29
N LYS A 336 -5.69 1.77 25.88
CA LYS A 336 -4.78 2.87 25.48
C LYS A 336 -3.32 2.39 25.32
N PRO A 337 -2.52 2.98 24.40
CA PRO A 337 -2.89 4.11 23.54
C PRO A 337 -3.79 3.71 22.35
N VAL A 338 -4.84 4.50 22.12
CA VAL A 338 -5.78 4.38 20.98
C VAL A 338 -5.95 5.75 20.34
N HIS A 339 -5.92 5.82 19.02
CA HIS A 339 -5.97 7.05 18.24
C HIS A 339 -7.07 6.95 17.18
N PHE A 340 -7.86 8.01 17.03
CA PHE A 340 -8.95 8.04 16.05
C PHE A 340 -8.74 9.12 14.97
N VAL A 341 -9.22 8.83 13.78
CA VAL A 341 -9.63 9.86 12.80
C VAL A 341 -11.10 9.63 12.51
N VAL A 342 -11.93 10.60 12.87
CA VAL A 342 -13.39 10.50 12.75
C VAL A 342 -13.86 11.27 11.53
N SER A 343 -14.52 10.59 10.60
CA SER A 343 -15.15 11.18 9.40
C SER A 343 -16.45 11.89 9.78
N THR A 344 -16.31 13.08 10.36
CA THR A 344 -17.42 13.92 10.82
C THR A 344 -18.17 14.55 9.64
N ASN A 345 -17.46 15.04 8.63
CA ASN A 345 -17.96 15.71 7.41
C ASN A 345 -18.91 16.91 7.61
N THR A 346 -19.90 16.83 8.49
CA THR A 346 -20.78 17.93 8.88
C THR A 346 -21.35 17.69 10.29
N VAL A 347 -21.67 18.76 11.03
CA VAL A 347 -22.49 18.71 12.26
C VAL A 347 -23.99 18.85 11.99
N ASP A 348 -24.40 19.04 10.73
CA ASP A 348 -25.81 19.10 10.33
C ASP A 348 -26.39 17.68 10.21
N GLU A 349 -27.25 17.31 11.15
CA GLU A 349 -27.83 15.96 11.20
C GLU A 349 -28.58 15.57 9.91
N PRO A 350 -29.55 16.37 9.40
CA PRO A 350 -30.21 16.10 8.11
C PRO A 350 -29.24 15.92 6.96
N LEU A 351 -28.29 16.84 6.78
CA LEU A 351 -27.33 16.77 5.67
C LEU A 351 -26.43 15.55 5.79
N ARG A 352 -25.91 15.27 6.99
CA ARG A 352 -25.09 14.09 7.24
C ARG A 352 -25.85 12.82 6.89
N GLN A 353 -27.08 12.70 7.35
CA GLN A 353 -27.92 11.55 7.10
C GLN A 353 -28.17 11.37 5.59
N GLU A 354 -28.42 12.46 4.88
CA GLU A 354 -28.62 12.47 3.43
C GLU A 354 -27.38 12.03 2.66
N VAL A 355 -26.22 12.62 2.93
CA VAL A 355 -25.00 12.40 2.14
C VAL A 355 -24.32 11.09 2.52
N MET A 356 -24.25 10.76 3.82
CA MET A 356 -23.64 9.52 4.31
C MET A 356 -24.60 8.32 4.31
N LYS A 357 -25.88 8.54 3.99
CA LYS A 357 -26.95 7.52 3.99
C LYS A 357 -27.07 6.78 5.32
N GLU A 358 -26.93 7.53 6.42
CA GLU A 358 -27.01 6.97 7.77
C GLU A 358 -28.46 6.67 8.17
N ARG A 359 -28.64 5.76 9.12
CA ARG A 359 -29.96 5.56 9.77
C ARG A 359 -30.21 6.70 10.76
N PRO A 360 -31.44 7.27 10.83
CA PRO A 360 -31.72 8.44 11.67
C PRO A 360 -31.28 8.32 13.13
N ASN A 361 -31.49 7.15 13.76
CA ASN A 361 -31.14 6.91 15.15
C ASN A 361 -29.63 6.79 15.43
N ARG A 362 -28.81 6.85 14.38
CA ARG A 362 -27.36 6.67 14.46
C ARG A 362 -26.55 7.93 14.17
N THR A 363 -27.13 8.89 13.46
CA THR A 363 -26.51 10.20 13.17
C THR A 363 -26.10 10.90 14.48
N TRP A 364 -26.99 10.87 15.47
CA TRP A 364 -26.71 11.43 16.80
C TRP A 364 -25.43 10.85 17.44
N THR A 365 -25.23 9.52 17.37
CA THR A 365 -24.02 8.89 17.92
C THR A 365 -22.76 9.42 17.23
N ALA A 366 -22.79 9.58 15.91
CA ALA A 366 -21.62 10.06 15.17
C ALA A 366 -21.24 11.51 15.54
N LEU A 367 -22.20 12.36 15.86
CA LEU A 367 -21.95 13.75 16.25
C LEU A 367 -21.52 13.89 17.72
N HIS A 368 -22.05 13.05 18.61
CA HIS A 368 -21.73 13.09 20.03
C HIS A 368 -20.50 12.26 20.43
N CYS A 369 -20.03 11.35 19.56
CA CYS A 369 -18.87 10.50 19.90
C CYS A 369 -17.60 11.30 20.21
N LEU A 370 -17.40 12.46 19.59
CA LEU A 370 -16.23 13.32 19.82
C LEU A 370 -16.18 13.84 21.26
N GLN A 371 -17.34 14.13 21.85
CA GLN A 371 -17.43 14.56 23.26
C GLN A 371 -17.00 13.44 24.21
N GLU A 372 -17.40 12.19 23.92
CA GLU A 372 -16.97 11.02 24.69
C GLU A 372 -15.48 10.75 24.53
N LEU A 373 -14.92 10.85 23.31
CA LEU A 373 -13.48 10.73 23.08
C LEU A 373 -12.69 11.75 23.90
N ARG A 374 -13.14 13.02 23.92
CA ARG A 374 -12.54 14.09 24.71
C ARG A 374 -12.63 13.80 26.21
N LYS A 375 -13.81 13.45 26.71
CA LYS A 375 -14.06 13.12 28.13
C LYS A 375 -13.14 12.01 28.63
N HIS A 376 -12.83 11.03 27.78
CA HIS A 376 -11.93 9.94 28.10
C HIS A 376 -10.46 10.23 27.73
N GLU A 377 -10.11 11.45 27.31
CA GLU A 377 -8.76 11.84 26.85
C GLU A 377 -8.18 10.86 25.83
N ILE A 378 -8.99 10.44 24.87
CA ILE A 378 -8.55 9.64 23.72
C ILE A 378 -8.20 10.63 22.59
N PRO A 379 -6.96 10.63 22.08
CA PRO A 379 -6.57 11.50 20.97
C PRO A 379 -7.36 11.22 19.70
N PHE A 380 -7.84 12.27 19.04
CA PHE A 380 -8.56 12.14 17.79
C PHE A 380 -8.29 13.30 16.82
N GLY A 381 -8.27 12.99 15.53
CA GLY A 381 -8.40 13.96 14.44
C GLY A 381 -9.81 13.93 13.85
N VAL A 382 -10.20 15.03 13.23
CA VAL A 382 -11.46 15.14 12.49
C VAL A 382 -11.16 15.11 11.00
N SER A 383 -11.98 14.39 10.24
CA SER A 383 -11.89 14.27 8.78
C SER A 383 -13.16 14.83 8.14
N LEU A 384 -12.97 15.75 7.21
CA LEU A 384 -14.00 16.35 6.38
C LEU A 384 -13.70 16.06 4.91
N VAL A 385 -14.70 16.06 4.04
CA VAL A 385 -14.52 16.05 2.59
C VAL A 385 -15.21 17.29 2.02
N ALA A 386 -14.53 18.03 1.17
CA ALA A 386 -15.04 19.26 0.58
C ALA A 386 -15.71 18.99 -0.79
N THR A 387 -16.65 18.05 -0.83
CA THR A 387 -17.48 17.85 -2.02
C THR A 387 -18.53 18.95 -2.13
N PRO A 388 -19.13 19.18 -3.32
CA PRO A 388 -20.28 20.08 -3.46
C PRO A 388 -21.47 19.73 -2.55
N ASP A 389 -21.59 18.47 -2.13
CA ASP A 389 -22.60 18.01 -1.16
C ASP A 389 -22.39 18.60 0.26
N PHE A 390 -21.19 19.08 0.59
CA PHE A 390 -20.87 19.76 1.85
C PHE A 390 -20.40 21.20 1.56
N PRO A 391 -21.34 22.17 1.51
CA PRO A 391 -20.99 23.56 1.26
C PRO A 391 -19.97 24.11 2.27
N LEU A 392 -19.10 25.01 1.83
CA LEU A 392 -18.05 25.58 2.67
C LEU A 392 -18.61 26.32 3.90
N GLU A 393 -19.82 26.88 3.82
CA GLU A 393 -20.49 27.49 4.97
C GLU A 393 -20.82 26.44 6.05
N ASP A 394 -21.27 25.26 5.63
CA ASP A 394 -21.54 24.15 6.54
C ASP A 394 -20.25 23.58 7.15
N LEU A 395 -19.20 23.42 6.33
CA LEU A 395 -17.89 23.00 6.82
C LEU A 395 -17.30 24.02 7.80
N THR A 396 -17.54 25.32 7.59
CA THR A 396 -17.12 26.40 8.51
C THR A 396 -17.77 26.20 9.88
N ARG A 397 -19.10 26.08 9.92
CA ARG A 397 -19.85 25.80 11.16
C ARG A 397 -19.37 24.51 11.84
N THR A 398 -19.09 23.49 11.04
CA THR A 398 -18.57 22.21 11.52
C THR A 398 -17.21 22.37 12.18
N ILE A 399 -16.26 23.05 11.54
CA ILE A 399 -14.92 23.32 12.08
C ILE A 399 -15.01 24.13 13.38
N GLU A 400 -15.79 25.21 13.41
CA GLU A 400 -15.98 26.04 14.60
C GLU A 400 -16.49 25.20 15.77
N THR A 401 -17.48 24.34 15.52
CA THR A 401 -18.06 23.46 16.56
C THR A 401 -17.07 22.41 17.06
N VAL A 402 -16.41 21.67 16.16
CA VAL A 402 -15.53 20.57 16.57
C VAL A 402 -14.21 21.05 17.15
N SER A 403 -13.76 22.27 16.82
CA SER A 403 -12.54 22.85 17.37
C SER A 403 -12.65 23.04 18.88
N GLU A 404 -13.85 23.30 19.42
CA GLU A 404 -14.09 23.40 20.85
C GLU A 404 -13.79 22.10 21.62
N LEU A 405 -13.71 20.97 20.92
CA LEU A 405 -13.47 19.64 21.49
C LEU A 405 -11.99 19.23 21.51
N ASP A 406 -11.08 20.14 21.14
CA ASP A 406 -9.63 19.94 21.10
C ASP A 406 -9.16 18.72 20.29
N PRO A 407 -9.61 18.52 19.03
CA PRO A 407 -8.99 17.53 18.16
C PRO A 407 -7.50 17.85 17.93
N ASN A 408 -6.70 16.82 17.66
CA ASN A 408 -5.29 16.97 17.32
C ASN A 408 -5.08 17.76 16.02
N PHE A 409 -5.96 17.53 15.05
CA PHE A 409 -5.97 18.20 13.76
C PHE A 409 -7.35 18.03 13.12
N ILE A 410 -7.63 18.89 12.14
CA ILE A 410 -8.73 18.72 11.19
C ILE A 410 -8.08 18.48 9.83
N ARG A 411 -8.45 17.40 9.14
CA ARG A 411 -8.09 17.21 7.74
C ARG A 411 -9.29 17.50 6.85
N VAL A 412 -9.07 18.28 5.81
CA VAL A 412 -10.02 18.57 4.74
C VAL A 412 -9.53 17.82 3.52
N ASN A 413 -10.26 16.78 3.13
CA ASN A 413 -9.96 16.04 1.91
C ASN A 413 -10.57 16.77 0.73
N GLU A 414 -9.72 17.11 -0.22
CA GLU A 414 -10.13 17.56 -1.54
C GLU A 414 -10.92 16.45 -2.23
N PRO A 415 -12.02 16.79 -2.93
CA PRO A 415 -12.88 15.79 -3.53
C PRO A 415 -12.16 15.10 -4.71
N GLY A 416 -12.00 13.78 -4.57
CA GLY A 416 -11.40 12.90 -5.57
C GLY A 416 -12.35 11.78 -5.97
N PHE A 417 -12.40 11.44 -7.26
CA PHE A 417 -13.21 10.34 -7.79
C PHE A 417 -12.50 9.66 -8.95
N THR A 418 -12.75 8.35 -9.09
CA THR A 418 -12.33 7.55 -10.24
C THR A 418 -13.39 7.62 -11.34
N ARG A 419 -13.04 7.18 -12.55
CA ARG A 419 -13.99 7.06 -13.67
C ARG A 419 -15.13 6.08 -13.39
N ASP A 420 -14.89 5.08 -12.54
CA ASP A 420 -15.84 4.02 -12.23
C ASP A 420 -16.76 4.36 -11.05
N HIS A 421 -16.60 5.54 -10.45
CA HIS A 421 -17.47 5.98 -9.36
C HIS A 421 -18.92 6.18 -9.85
N PRO A 422 -19.94 5.65 -9.14
CA PRO A 422 -21.31 5.61 -9.64
C PRO A 422 -22.01 6.98 -9.67
N SER A 423 -21.61 7.89 -8.78
CA SER A 423 -22.15 9.26 -8.76
C SER A 423 -21.32 10.14 -9.69
N PRO A 424 -21.93 10.84 -10.67
CA PRO A 424 -21.22 11.84 -11.45
C PRO A 424 -20.85 13.01 -10.53
N MET A 425 -19.55 13.18 -10.30
CA MET A 425 -18.99 14.30 -9.57
C MET A 425 -18.76 15.42 -10.58
N ASP A 426 -19.72 16.34 -10.70
CA ASP A 426 -19.68 17.44 -11.67
C ASP A 426 -19.11 18.71 -11.03
N PHE A 427 -17.79 18.86 -11.11
CA PHE A 427 -17.11 20.09 -10.75
C PHE A 427 -15.78 20.22 -11.49
N ASP A 428 -15.36 21.47 -11.72
CA ASP A 428 -14.00 21.75 -12.15
C ASP A 428 -13.04 21.54 -10.97
N THR A 429 -12.11 20.61 -11.12
CA THR A 429 -11.19 20.21 -10.04
C THR A 429 -10.28 21.35 -9.61
N ASP A 430 -9.78 22.16 -10.55
CA ASP A 430 -8.85 23.25 -10.22
C ASP A 430 -9.56 24.42 -9.55
N ILE A 431 -10.79 24.74 -9.99
CA ILE A 431 -11.60 25.77 -9.34
C ILE A 431 -11.99 25.34 -7.93
N LEU A 432 -12.54 24.12 -7.77
CA LEU A 432 -13.01 23.65 -6.47
C LEU A 432 -11.85 23.49 -5.49
N TRP A 433 -10.80 22.75 -5.85
CA TRP A 433 -9.65 22.58 -4.95
C TRP A 433 -9.02 23.93 -4.62
N GLY A 434 -8.90 24.85 -5.59
CA GLY A 434 -8.38 26.18 -5.34
C GLY A 434 -9.17 26.93 -4.25
N SER A 435 -10.50 26.96 -4.37
CA SER A 435 -11.39 27.56 -3.38
C SER A 435 -11.33 26.90 -2.01
N VAL A 436 -11.17 25.57 -1.95
CA VAL A 436 -11.07 24.83 -0.70
C VAL A 436 -9.77 25.17 0.02
N ILE A 437 -8.66 25.31 -0.70
CA ILE A 437 -7.38 25.74 -0.11
C ILE A 437 -7.47 27.16 0.46
N GLU A 438 -7.99 28.12 -0.31
CA GLU A 438 -8.16 29.50 0.16
C GLU A 438 -9.05 29.55 1.41
N TRP A 439 -10.15 28.80 1.39
CA TRP A 439 -11.04 28.66 2.55
C TRP A 439 -10.31 28.04 3.75
N ALA A 440 -9.60 26.93 3.57
CA ALA A 440 -8.88 26.25 4.64
C ALA A 440 -7.80 27.16 5.26
N GLN A 441 -7.08 27.95 4.45
CA GLN A 441 -6.14 28.95 4.92
C GLN A 441 -6.84 30.02 5.78
N SER A 442 -7.99 30.52 5.35
CA SER A 442 -8.77 31.49 6.14
C SER A 442 -9.26 30.92 7.47
N MET A 443 -9.57 29.61 7.50
CA MET A 443 -10.02 28.95 8.72
C MET A 443 -8.90 28.78 9.75
N ARG A 444 -7.64 28.61 9.32
CA ARG A 444 -6.48 28.52 10.23
C ARG A 444 -6.27 29.78 11.06
N GLU A 445 -6.80 30.93 10.63
CA GLU A 445 -6.75 32.18 11.40
C GLU A 445 -7.82 32.23 12.51
N LYS A 446 -8.87 31.40 12.41
CA LYS A 446 -10.06 31.43 13.28
C LYS A 446 -10.07 30.31 14.33
N THR A 447 -9.22 29.30 14.20
CA THR A 447 -9.15 28.17 15.12
C THR A 447 -7.72 27.94 15.64
N HIS A 448 -7.61 27.38 16.83
CA HIS A 448 -6.34 26.90 17.40
C HIS A 448 -5.92 25.52 16.89
N VAL A 449 -6.82 24.81 16.22
CA VAL A 449 -6.58 23.45 15.71
C VAL A 449 -5.89 23.52 14.33
N PRO A 450 -4.83 22.74 14.08
CA PRO A 450 -4.20 22.71 12.75
C PRO A 450 -5.16 22.11 11.70
N ILE A 451 -5.37 22.83 10.59
CA ILE A 451 -6.20 22.40 9.46
C ILE A 451 -5.31 21.99 8.28
N ILE A 452 -5.37 20.73 7.89
CA ILE A 452 -4.55 20.13 6.83
C ILE A 452 -5.43 19.87 5.61
N ALA A 453 -5.09 20.45 4.45
CA ALA A 453 -5.71 20.06 3.19
C ALA A 453 -5.04 18.79 2.64
N ILE A 454 -5.81 17.87 2.05
CA ILE A 454 -5.34 16.59 1.51
C ILE A 454 -5.83 16.43 0.07
N PRO A 455 -4.95 16.28 -0.93
CA PRO A 455 -3.50 16.15 -0.82
C PRO A 455 -2.81 17.51 -0.55
N SER A 456 -2.00 17.56 0.50
CA SER A 456 -1.29 18.78 0.92
C SER A 456 -0.29 19.31 -0.10
N ALA A 457 0.16 18.45 -1.03
CA ALA A 457 0.97 18.85 -2.16
C ALA A 457 0.28 19.89 -3.06
N TYR A 458 -1.06 19.92 -3.14
CA TYR A 458 -1.76 20.90 -3.96
C TYR A 458 -1.56 22.33 -3.42
N GLU A 459 -1.81 22.51 -2.13
CA GLU A 459 -1.52 23.79 -1.47
C GLU A 459 -0.04 24.16 -1.64
N GLU A 460 0.85 23.24 -1.28
CA GLU A 460 2.27 23.56 -1.18
C GLU A 460 2.93 23.87 -2.53
N ASN A 461 2.45 23.25 -3.61
CA ASN A 461 3.07 23.36 -4.91
C ASN A 461 2.45 24.45 -5.81
N PHE A 462 1.26 24.95 -5.48
CA PHE A 462 0.53 25.92 -6.31
C PHE A 462 0.17 27.23 -5.60
N PHE A 463 0.20 27.29 -4.27
CA PHE A 463 -0.14 28.51 -3.50
C PHE A 463 1.07 29.23 -2.90
N TYR A 464 2.28 28.67 -3.03
CA TYR A 464 3.49 29.28 -2.49
C TYR A 464 4.62 29.30 -3.52
N ASP A 465 5.44 30.36 -3.46
CA ASP A 465 6.57 30.55 -4.39
C ASP A 465 7.67 29.48 -4.22
N ASP A 466 7.89 29.02 -2.98
CA ASP A 466 8.85 27.96 -2.67
C ASP A 466 8.11 26.67 -2.26
N PRO A 467 7.96 25.69 -3.16
CA PRO A 467 7.23 24.45 -2.88
C PRO A 467 7.97 23.52 -1.91
N LEU A 468 9.21 23.82 -1.53
CA LEU A 468 9.99 23.02 -0.57
C LEU A 468 10.08 23.65 0.81
N ALA A 469 9.61 24.90 0.96
CA ALA A 469 9.69 25.62 2.22
C ALA A 469 8.96 24.86 3.34
N ALA A 470 9.61 24.70 4.49
CA ALA A 470 9.05 24.06 5.66
C ALA A 470 8.07 24.98 6.40
N ARG A 471 6.94 25.25 5.74
CA ARG A 471 5.86 26.07 6.28
C ARG A 471 5.08 25.28 7.32
N VAL A 472 4.87 25.91 8.46
CA VAL A 472 4.06 25.38 9.54
C VAL A 472 2.60 25.56 9.15
N ILE A 473 1.88 24.45 9.00
CA ILE A 473 0.42 24.44 8.83
C ILE A 473 -0.26 24.86 10.14
N GLY A 474 0.29 24.38 11.26
CA GLY A 474 -0.12 24.75 12.60
C GLY A 474 0.63 23.95 13.66
N THR A 475 0.20 24.10 14.91
CA THR A 475 0.77 23.40 16.05
C THR A 475 -0.33 22.74 16.86
N ILE A 476 -0.06 21.56 17.40
CA ILE A 476 -1.03 20.84 18.23
C ILE A 476 -1.07 21.48 19.64
N PRO A 477 -2.24 21.82 20.19
CA PRO A 477 -2.34 22.33 21.56
C PRO A 477 -1.71 21.36 22.58
N GLY A 478 -1.09 21.90 23.63
CA GLY A 478 -0.41 21.10 24.65
C GLY A 478 0.94 20.49 24.21
N SER A 479 1.44 20.89 23.03
CA SER A 479 2.75 20.46 22.52
C SER A 479 3.87 21.48 22.78
N PRO A 480 5.14 21.04 22.74
CA PRO A 480 6.27 21.97 22.79
C PRO A 480 6.27 23.06 21.71
N ALA A 481 5.82 22.74 20.49
CA ALA A 481 5.74 23.71 19.40
C ALA A 481 4.72 24.82 19.68
N ALA A 482 3.57 24.47 20.27
CA ALA A 482 2.59 25.46 20.69
C ALA A 482 3.15 26.34 21.84
N ALA A 483 3.82 25.72 22.81
CA ALA A 483 4.41 26.42 23.96
C ALA A 483 5.53 27.41 23.55
N CYS A 484 6.30 27.10 22.51
CA CYS A 484 7.38 27.99 22.04
C CYS A 484 6.89 29.16 21.17
N GLY A 485 5.59 29.22 20.86
CA GLY A 485 4.97 30.32 20.11
C GLY A 485 5.14 30.25 18.59
N LEU A 486 5.38 29.05 18.05
CA LEU A 486 5.33 28.77 16.62
C LEU A 486 3.88 28.95 16.12
N ARG A 487 3.71 29.50 14.92
CA ARG A 487 2.39 29.87 14.36
C ARG A 487 2.20 29.34 12.95
N PRO A 488 0.95 29.13 12.50
CA PRO A 488 0.65 28.92 11.09
C PRO A 488 1.33 29.97 10.20
N GLY A 489 1.88 29.54 9.08
CA GLY A 489 2.58 30.38 8.11
C GLY A 489 4.07 30.63 8.39
N ASP A 490 4.56 30.35 9.61
CA ASP A 490 5.99 30.39 9.90
C ASP A 490 6.75 29.41 8.98
N VAL A 491 7.90 29.85 8.45
CA VAL A 491 8.80 28.96 7.71
C VAL A 491 9.99 28.62 8.58
N ILE A 492 10.15 27.34 8.93
CA ILE A 492 11.31 26.87 9.70
C ILE A 492 12.52 26.83 8.75
N VAL A 493 13.55 27.61 9.08
CA VAL A 493 14.79 27.71 8.29
C VAL A 493 16.02 27.18 9.05
N GLY A 494 15.84 26.76 10.30
CA GLY A 494 16.90 26.15 11.10
C GLY A 494 16.38 25.49 12.37
N VAL A 495 16.95 24.32 12.70
CA VAL A 495 16.65 23.53 13.91
C VAL A 495 17.97 23.30 14.64
N GLY A 496 18.24 24.09 15.68
CA GLY A 496 19.56 24.16 16.29
C GLY A 496 20.63 24.54 15.26
N TYR A 497 21.63 23.67 15.14
CA TYR A 497 22.71 23.82 14.14
C TYR A 497 22.32 23.34 12.74
N LEU A 498 21.24 22.56 12.61
CA LEU A 498 20.76 22.03 11.35
C LEU A 498 20.10 23.13 10.52
N ARG A 499 20.30 23.08 9.20
CA ARG A 499 19.76 24.01 8.21
C ARG A 499 18.98 23.23 7.15
N PRO A 500 17.78 22.73 7.50
CA PRO A 500 16.98 21.97 6.57
C PRO A 500 16.56 22.84 5.38
N THR A 501 16.58 22.24 4.21
CA THR A 501 16.27 22.82 2.90
C THR A 501 14.96 22.30 2.34
N THR A 502 14.41 21.22 2.92
CA THR A 502 13.08 20.69 2.62
C THR A 502 12.25 20.48 3.87
N ARG A 503 10.93 20.32 3.71
CA ARG A 503 9.98 20.06 4.80
C ARG A 503 10.29 18.74 5.53
N SER A 504 10.65 17.70 4.77
CA SER A 504 11.01 16.39 5.32
C SER A 504 12.27 16.46 6.18
N GLU A 505 13.24 17.30 5.81
CA GLU A 505 14.43 17.51 6.65
C GLU A 505 14.10 18.23 7.96
N VAL A 506 13.11 19.12 8.00
CA VAL A 506 12.64 19.71 9.26
C VAL A 506 12.06 18.63 10.17
N VAL A 507 11.20 17.76 9.64
CA VAL A 507 10.62 16.65 10.41
C VAL A 507 11.71 15.75 10.97
N SER A 508 12.67 15.31 10.14
CA SER A 508 13.80 14.50 10.60
C SER A 508 14.68 15.24 11.62
N SER A 509 14.93 16.54 11.42
CA SER A 509 15.70 17.36 12.34
C SER A 509 15.04 17.46 13.71
N LEU A 510 13.71 17.67 13.74
CA LEU A 510 12.94 17.77 14.98
C LEU A 510 12.94 16.43 15.74
N MET A 511 12.91 15.29 15.05
CA MET A 511 12.99 13.98 15.69
C MET A 511 14.36 13.69 16.34
N LEU A 512 15.43 14.36 15.91
CA LEU A 512 16.80 14.11 16.37
C LEU A 512 17.23 14.98 17.55
N VAL A 513 16.69 16.19 17.65
CA VAL A 513 17.11 17.17 18.65
C VAL A 513 16.52 16.89 20.04
N LYS A 514 17.24 17.31 21.09
CA LYS A 514 16.83 17.14 22.49
C LYS A 514 17.17 18.38 23.33
N GLY A 515 16.48 18.57 24.44
CA GLY A 515 16.60 19.70 25.35
C GLY A 515 16.04 21.01 24.79
N LEU A 516 16.68 22.13 25.15
CA LEU A 516 16.34 23.46 24.64
C LEU A 516 16.99 23.69 23.28
N VAL A 517 16.17 23.77 22.24
CA VAL A 517 16.60 23.87 20.85
C VAL A 517 16.20 25.22 20.27
N LYS A 518 17.17 25.93 19.71
CA LYS A 518 16.92 27.18 18.97
C LYS A 518 16.26 26.89 17.63
N LEU A 519 15.03 27.35 17.42
CA LEU A 519 14.36 27.34 16.11
C LEU A 519 14.55 28.69 15.43
N ARG A 520 15.12 28.69 14.24
CA ARG A 520 15.19 29.87 13.37
C ARG A 520 14.02 29.82 12.41
N ILE A 521 13.17 30.83 12.43
CA ILE A 521 11.98 30.90 11.58
C ILE A 521 11.95 32.20 10.76
N ARG A 522 11.14 32.20 9.71
CA ARG A 522 10.73 33.38 8.97
C ARG A 522 9.22 33.59 9.14
N ARG A 523 8.82 34.73 9.68
CA ARG A 523 7.41 35.13 9.86
C ARG A 523 7.19 36.47 9.18
N ALA A 524 6.24 36.54 8.25
CA ALA A 524 5.98 37.76 7.47
C ALA A 524 7.27 38.41 6.89
N GLY A 525 8.19 37.57 6.38
CA GLY A 525 9.49 38.00 5.84
C GLY A 525 10.58 38.30 6.87
N GLN A 526 10.27 38.39 8.17
CA GLN A 526 11.25 38.68 9.22
C GLN A 526 11.83 37.40 9.83
N SER A 527 13.13 37.41 10.10
CA SER A 527 13.81 36.32 10.83
C SER A 527 13.61 36.46 12.34
N LEU A 528 13.15 35.38 12.98
CA LEU A 528 12.96 35.29 14.42
C LEU A 528 13.61 34.02 14.96
N ASP A 529 13.99 34.07 16.23
CA ASP A 529 14.50 32.93 16.98
C ASP A 529 13.50 32.56 18.08
N LEU A 530 13.05 31.30 18.07
CA LEU A 530 12.24 30.70 19.13
C LEU A 530 13.07 29.66 19.88
N THR A 531 12.70 29.35 21.12
CA THR A 531 13.31 28.28 21.91
C THR A 531 12.30 27.17 22.11
N LEU A 532 12.52 26.02 21.48
CA LEU A 532 11.73 24.81 21.61
C LEU A 532 12.28 23.97 22.76
N ASP A 533 11.45 23.67 23.77
CA ASP A 533 11.80 22.72 24.82
C ASP A 533 11.28 21.32 24.45
N THR A 534 12.14 20.49 23.88
CA THR A 534 11.74 19.15 23.43
C THR A 534 11.40 18.20 24.58
N GLU A 535 11.80 18.54 25.81
CA GLU A 535 11.60 17.75 27.03
C GLU A 535 10.31 18.17 27.76
N LEU A 536 9.60 19.19 27.27
CA LEU A 536 8.32 19.61 27.83
C LEU A 536 7.32 18.44 27.76
N PRO A 537 6.76 17.99 28.91
CA PRO A 537 5.83 16.88 28.92
C PRO A 537 4.60 17.16 28.06
N PRO A 538 4.17 16.21 27.20
CA PRO A 538 2.98 16.40 26.39
C PRO A 538 1.73 16.50 27.27
N THR A 539 0.82 17.42 26.94
CA THR A 539 -0.51 17.50 27.56
C THR A 539 -1.59 17.32 26.50
N TYR A 540 -2.73 16.72 26.89
CA TYR A 540 -3.89 16.56 26.00
C TYR A 540 -4.22 17.89 25.29
N PRO A 541 -4.49 17.88 23.97
CA PRO A 541 -4.66 16.70 23.11
C PRO A 541 -3.37 16.07 22.57
N TYR A 542 -2.21 16.71 22.69
CA TYR A 542 -0.95 16.16 22.21
C TYR A 542 -0.49 14.98 23.08
N THR A 543 -0.24 13.83 22.46
CA THR A 543 0.21 12.61 23.16
C THR A 543 1.58 12.09 22.70
N GLY A 544 2.23 12.80 21.78
CA GLY A 544 3.54 12.43 21.26
C GLY A 544 3.65 12.62 19.76
N PRO A 545 4.81 12.25 19.19
CA PRO A 545 5.13 12.54 17.80
C PRO A 545 4.29 11.75 16.79
N TYR A 546 3.60 10.69 17.21
CA TYR A 546 2.75 9.86 16.35
C TYR A 546 1.29 10.07 16.68
N ILE A 547 0.50 10.51 15.71
CA ILE A 547 -0.95 10.61 15.84
C ILE A 547 -1.58 9.80 14.71
N GLY A 548 -1.90 8.55 15.02
CA GLY A 548 -2.30 7.59 14.00
C GLY A 548 -1.16 7.34 13.03
N LYS A 549 -1.41 7.55 11.74
CA LYS A 549 -0.35 7.50 10.74
C LYS A 549 0.56 8.75 10.76
N TYR A 550 0.08 9.92 11.20
CA TYR A 550 0.79 11.20 11.05
C TYR A 550 1.98 11.36 12.00
N LEU A 551 3.10 11.84 11.46
CA LEU A 551 4.31 12.20 12.21
C LEU A 551 4.34 13.72 12.44
N VAL A 552 4.20 14.13 13.69
CA VAL A 552 4.08 15.53 14.14
C VAL A 552 5.04 15.81 15.29
N PRO A 553 6.36 15.80 15.02
CA PRO A 553 7.38 15.88 16.08
C PRO A 553 7.22 17.17 16.89
N HIS A 554 7.15 17.02 18.21
CA HIS A 554 6.92 18.12 19.15
C HIS A 554 5.63 18.93 18.88
N GLY A 555 4.67 18.34 18.17
CA GLY A 555 3.41 18.96 17.75
C GLY A 555 3.53 19.95 16.59
N VAL A 556 4.65 19.96 15.86
CA VAL A 556 4.78 20.73 14.61
C VAL A 556 4.05 20.00 13.50
N VAL A 557 3.13 20.69 12.82
CA VAL A 557 2.41 20.16 11.65
C VAL A 557 2.94 20.83 10.38
N THR A 558 3.54 20.03 9.50
CA THR A 558 4.01 20.44 8.16
C THR A 558 3.53 19.44 7.12
N ALA A 559 3.33 19.88 5.89
CA ALA A 559 3.06 18.99 4.75
C ALA A 559 4.26 18.06 4.46
N PRO A 560 4.05 16.87 3.83
CA PRO A 560 5.13 15.95 3.49
C PRO A 560 5.92 16.54 2.32
N SER A 561 7.17 16.12 2.14
CA SER A 561 7.95 16.56 0.99
C SER A 561 8.97 15.52 0.56
N ILE A 562 9.63 15.79 -0.56
CA ILE A 562 10.77 15.01 -1.02
C ILE A 562 11.92 15.19 -0.01
N SER A 563 12.62 14.10 0.29
CA SER A 563 13.67 14.07 1.30
C SER A 563 15.06 14.22 0.67
N SER A 564 16.05 14.69 1.43
CA SER A 564 17.44 14.74 0.91
C SER A 564 18.11 13.37 0.78
N GLY A 565 17.54 12.32 1.39
CA GLY A 565 17.90 10.94 1.06
C GLY A 565 17.65 10.64 -0.43
N ASP A 566 16.55 11.18 -0.98
CA ASP A 566 16.17 11.00 -2.38
C ASP A 566 17.16 11.70 -3.31
N ALA A 567 17.69 12.89 -2.94
CA ALA A 567 18.70 13.60 -3.73
C ALA A 567 19.98 12.78 -3.90
N ARG A 568 20.52 12.23 -2.80
CA ARG A 568 21.70 11.37 -2.85
C ARG A 568 21.43 10.11 -3.66
N GLY A 569 20.25 9.51 -3.48
CA GLY A 569 19.81 8.36 -4.27
C GLY A 569 19.81 8.65 -5.77
N ILE A 570 19.20 9.76 -6.18
CA ILE A 570 19.14 10.17 -7.59
C ILE A 570 20.55 10.34 -8.18
N ALA A 571 21.40 11.14 -7.53
CA ALA A 571 22.77 11.38 -8.01
C ALA A 571 23.57 10.08 -8.13
N GLN A 572 23.52 9.22 -7.10
CA GLN A 572 24.22 7.94 -7.11
C GLN A 572 23.75 7.03 -8.24
N GLN A 573 22.44 6.91 -8.47
CA GLN A 573 21.90 6.07 -9.55
C GLN A 573 22.30 6.58 -10.95
N ILE A 574 22.36 7.90 -11.14
CA ILE A 574 22.84 8.51 -12.40
C ILE A 574 24.32 8.17 -12.60
N GLU A 575 25.15 8.33 -11.57
CA GLU A 575 26.59 8.08 -11.60
C GLU A 575 26.92 6.59 -11.82
N ASP A 576 26.23 5.68 -11.11
CA ASP A 576 26.43 4.23 -11.22
C ASP A 576 26.12 3.70 -12.62
N VAL A 577 25.07 4.23 -13.25
CA VAL A 577 24.68 3.87 -14.63
C VAL A 577 25.52 4.62 -15.66
N GLY A 578 26.19 5.72 -15.26
CA GLY A 578 26.85 6.63 -16.19
C GLY A 578 25.85 7.34 -17.12
N SER A 579 24.63 7.58 -16.63
CA SER A 579 23.54 8.17 -17.41
C SER A 579 23.88 9.60 -17.83
N ARG A 580 23.68 9.88 -19.12
CA ARG A 580 23.79 11.23 -19.70
C ARG A 580 22.43 11.87 -19.92
N TYR A 581 21.37 11.09 -19.89
CA TYR A 581 20.02 11.56 -20.12
C TYR A 581 19.00 10.67 -19.40
N SER A 582 18.62 11.12 -18.20
CA SER A 582 17.70 10.45 -17.30
C SER A 582 16.28 10.99 -17.45
N TRP A 583 15.29 10.10 -17.26
CA TRP A 583 13.89 10.49 -17.10
C TRP A 583 13.44 10.29 -15.66
N LEU A 584 12.93 11.34 -15.04
CA LEU A 584 12.30 11.30 -13.72
C LEU A 584 10.78 11.33 -13.85
N VAL A 585 10.13 10.23 -13.46
CA VAL A 585 8.67 10.14 -13.46
C VAL A 585 8.10 10.90 -12.26
N THR A 586 7.11 11.76 -12.51
CA THR A 586 6.41 12.55 -11.49
C THR A 586 4.94 12.74 -11.87
N SER A 587 4.10 13.26 -10.97
CA SER A 587 2.74 13.71 -11.32
C SER A 587 2.69 15.21 -11.61
N SER A 588 1.60 15.67 -12.22
CA SER A 588 1.33 17.11 -12.37
C SER A 588 1.29 17.81 -11.01
N LEU A 589 0.77 17.13 -9.98
CA LEU A 589 0.69 17.64 -8.61
C LEU A 589 2.08 17.89 -8.01
N MET A 590 3.04 16.97 -8.22
CA MET A 590 4.38 17.05 -7.62
C MET A 590 5.44 17.74 -8.49
N LEU A 591 5.14 18.00 -9.78
CA LEU A 591 6.10 18.58 -10.72
C LEU A 591 6.78 19.87 -10.21
N PRO A 592 6.07 20.86 -9.61
CA PRO A 592 6.74 22.06 -9.12
C PRO A 592 7.77 21.77 -8.02
N ALA A 593 7.40 20.94 -7.04
CA ALA A 593 8.32 20.51 -5.98
C ALA A 593 9.48 19.68 -6.52
N ALA A 594 9.22 18.77 -7.47
CA ALA A 594 10.26 17.93 -8.06
C ALA A 594 11.30 18.76 -8.81
N ARG A 595 10.88 19.77 -9.59
CA ARG A 595 11.79 20.70 -10.28
C ARG A 595 12.63 21.49 -9.28
N ALA A 596 11.98 22.16 -8.33
CA ALA A 596 12.68 22.92 -7.29
C ALA A 596 13.65 22.05 -6.49
N PHE A 597 13.33 20.77 -6.29
CA PHE A 597 14.16 19.82 -5.55
C PHE A 597 15.39 19.40 -6.34
N ILE A 598 15.24 19.07 -7.62
CA ILE A 598 16.37 18.72 -8.49
C ILE A 598 17.31 19.93 -8.63
N GLU A 599 16.77 21.11 -8.91
CA GLU A 599 17.58 22.35 -9.05
C GLU A 599 18.34 22.69 -7.76
N ARG A 600 17.73 22.47 -6.59
CA ARG A 600 18.33 22.82 -5.29
C ARG A 600 19.29 21.76 -4.76
N SER A 601 18.93 20.49 -4.90
CA SER A 601 19.55 19.38 -4.16
C SER A 601 20.35 18.42 -5.05
N VAL A 602 20.15 18.48 -6.37
CA VAL A 602 20.79 17.62 -7.37
C VAL A 602 21.31 18.48 -8.54
N ALA A 603 21.78 19.70 -8.23
CA ALA A 603 22.10 20.74 -9.21
C ALA A 603 23.11 20.29 -10.28
N ASP A 604 24.12 19.50 -9.89
CA ASP A 604 25.17 19.01 -10.80
C ASP A 604 24.65 18.06 -11.89
N HIS A 605 23.47 17.46 -11.67
CA HIS A 605 22.80 16.56 -12.62
C HIS A 605 21.49 17.15 -13.17
N ALA A 606 21.11 18.37 -12.79
CA ALA A 606 19.80 18.92 -13.16
C ALA A 606 19.58 19.00 -14.67
N ASP A 607 20.61 19.35 -15.44
CA ASP A 607 20.55 19.49 -16.89
C ASP A 607 20.41 18.15 -17.65
N CYS A 608 20.67 17.01 -16.99
CA CYS A 608 20.54 15.68 -17.60
C CYS A 608 19.22 14.99 -17.26
N ILE A 609 18.35 15.62 -16.46
CA ILE A 609 17.08 15.03 -16.00
C ILE A 609 15.89 15.70 -16.70
N ASP A 610 15.17 14.92 -17.50
CA ASP A 610 13.87 15.31 -18.05
C ASP A 610 12.73 14.77 -17.18
N PHE A 611 11.68 15.57 -16.98
CA PHE A 611 10.52 15.18 -16.18
C PHE A 611 9.43 14.55 -17.04
N VAL A 612 9.03 13.33 -16.68
CA VAL A 612 7.93 12.59 -17.31
C VAL A 612 6.71 12.67 -16.42
N VAL A 613 5.67 13.39 -16.86
CA VAL A 613 4.44 13.55 -16.10
C VAL A 613 3.49 12.38 -16.36
N ALA A 614 3.30 11.53 -15.36
CA ALA A 614 2.33 10.44 -15.39
C ALA A 614 0.92 10.92 -15.03
N THR A 615 -0.08 10.30 -15.66
CA THR A 615 -1.51 10.51 -15.41
C THR A 615 -2.13 9.19 -14.94
N ASN A 616 -3.12 9.25 -14.05
CA ASN A 616 -3.85 8.06 -13.61
C ASN A 616 -4.88 7.66 -14.67
N ASP A 617 -4.44 7.10 -15.79
CA ASP A 617 -5.33 6.69 -16.89
C ASP A 617 -6.17 5.46 -16.48
N TYR A 618 -5.59 4.57 -15.67
CA TYR A 618 -6.22 3.39 -15.08
C TYR A 618 -7.43 3.75 -14.21
N LEU A 619 -7.23 4.51 -13.12
CA LEU A 619 -8.35 4.95 -12.27
C LEU A 619 -9.22 6.01 -12.95
N GLY A 620 -8.63 6.88 -13.75
CA GLY A 620 -9.30 7.99 -14.41
C GLY A 620 -9.92 8.99 -13.42
N GLY A 621 -11.02 9.63 -13.84
CA GLY A 621 -11.68 10.67 -13.07
C GLY A 621 -10.76 11.88 -12.88
N ASN A 622 -10.64 12.38 -11.65
CA ASN A 622 -9.76 13.50 -11.31
C ASN A 622 -8.57 13.10 -10.42
N ILE A 623 -8.22 11.81 -10.37
CA ILE A 623 -7.12 11.31 -9.53
C ILE A 623 -5.75 11.82 -10.05
N ARG A 624 -5.06 12.61 -9.23
CA ARG A 624 -3.77 13.26 -9.57
C ARG A 624 -2.57 12.76 -8.75
N VAL A 625 -2.81 11.89 -7.76
CA VAL A 625 -1.76 11.35 -6.89
C VAL A 625 -0.98 10.26 -7.63
N MET A 626 0.34 10.37 -7.68
CA MET A 626 1.20 9.44 -8.44
C MET A 626 1.29 8.05 -7.80
N ASP A 627 1.18 7.95 -6.47
CA ASP A 627 1.25 6.68 -5.75
C ASP A 627 0.12 5.71 -6.16
N MET A 628 -0.89 6.20 -6.88
CA MET A 628 -1.98 5.40 -7.43
C MET A 628 -1.80 5.06 -8.92
N CYS A 629 -0.74 5.56 -9.57
CA CYS A 629 -0.42 5.21 -10.94
C CYS A 629 0.05 3.75 -11.01
N THR A 630 -0.49 3.01 -11.97
CA THR A 630 -0.03 1.66 -12.30
C THR A 630 1.24 1.70 -13.13
N VAL A 631 1.95 0.57 -13.21
CA VAL A 631 3.02 0.32 -14.18
C VAL A 631 2.54 0.61 -15.61
N GLY A 632 1.27 0.31 -15.92
CA GLY A 632 0.66 0.64 -17.21
C GLY A 632 0.56 2.15 -17.46
N ASP A 633 0.16 2.92 -16.45
CA ASP A 633 0.09 4.38 -16.52
C ASP A 633 1.47 5.01 -16.72
N ILE A 634 2.46 4.53 -15.96
CA ILE A 634 3.85 4.98 -16.08
C ILE A 634 4.39 4.67 -17.48
N HIS A 635 4.18 3.44 -17.97
CA HIS A 635 4.57 3.05 -19.32
C HIS A 635 3.94 3.96 -20.38
N ALA A 636 2.64 4.23 -20.30
CA ALA A 636 1.95 5.12 -21.24
C ALA A 636 2.52 6.55 -21.21
N ALA A 637 2.87 7.06 -20.03
CA ALA A 637 3.50 8.37 -19.89
C ALA A 637 4.90 8.42 -20.53
N LEU A 638 5.71 7.38 -20.35
CA LEU A 638 7.02 7.26 -20.99
C LEU A 638 6.90 7.22 -22.52
N VAL A 639 5.95 6.46 -23.07
CA VAL A 639 5.67 6.40 -24.52
C VAL A 639 5.30 7.78 -25.05
N ARG A 640 4.32 8.46 -24.42
CA ARG A 640 3.91 9.82 -24.83
C ARG A 640 5.06 10.82 -24.78
N HIS A 641 5.94 10.70 -23.77
CA HIS A 641 7.10 11.56 -23.64
C HIS A 641 8.16 11.28 -24.72
N GLN A 642 8.40 10.01 -25.06
CA GLN A 642 9.26 9.61 -26.18
C GLN A 642 8.74 10.17 -27.50
N GLU A 643 7.44 10.00 -27.79
CA GLU A 643 6.79 10.52 -29.00
C GLU A 643 6.89 12.04 -29.09
N LYS A 644 6.72 12.74 -27.97
CA LYS A 644 6.81 14.20 -27.90
C LYS A 644 8.22 14.75 -28.11
N THR A 645 9.24 14.08 -27.54
CA THR A 645 10.62 14.60 -27.53
C THR A 645 11.50 14.02 -28.64
N GLY A 646 11.14 12.85 -29.18
CA GLY A 646 11.98 12.09 -30.11
C GLY A 646 13.25 11.53 -29.47
N ARG A 647 13.37 11.56 -28.13
CA ARG A 647 14.54 11.11 -27.38
C ARG A 647 14.20 9.87 -26.55
N THR A 648 15.20 9.05 -26.29
CA THR A 648 15.12 7.87 -25.40
C THR A 648 16.12 8.06 -24.27
N PRO A 649 15.76 7.79 -23.00
CA PRO A 649 16.68 7.92 -21.87
C PRO A 649 17.67 6.75 -21.83
N ASP A 650 18.73 6.90 -21.05
CA ASP A 650 19.59 5.80 -20.63
C ASP A 650 19.34 5.36 -19.17
N LEU A 651 18.47 6.06 -18.45
CA LEU A 651 17.99 5.72 -17.11
C LEU A 651 16.57 6.26 -16.86
N ILE A 652 15.71 5.44 -16.25
CA ILE A 652 14.38 5.85 -15.80
C ILE A 652 14.32 5.79 -14.27
N LEU A 653 14.01 6.91 -13.64
CA LEU A 653 13.85 7.07 -12.21
C LEU A 653 12.36 7.13 -11.85
N VAL A 654 11.92 6.29 -10.93
CA VAL A 654 10.51 6.18 -10.52
C VAL A 654 10.41 6.27 -8.99
N PRO A 655 9.57 7.14 -8.42
CA PRO A 655 9.21 7.10 -7.00
C PRO A 655 8.78 5.70 -6.53
N ALA A 656 9.37 5.21 -5.43
CA ALA A 656 9.06 3.87 -4.90
C ALA A 656 7.69 3.77 -4.20
N THR A 657 7.03 4.90 -3.93
CA THR A 657 5.90 5.03 -3.01
C THR A 657 4.60 4.41 -3.55
N GLY A 658 4.46 4.30 -4.87
CA GLY A 658 3.37 3.56 -5.51
C GLY A 658 3.52 2.03 -5.51
N PHE A 659 4.61 1.49 -4.95
CA PHE A 659 4.90 0.06 -4.94
C PHE A 659 4.94 -0.51 -3.51
N ASN A 660 4.34 -1.68 -3.32
CA ASN A 660 4.40 -2.43 -2.06
C ASN A 660 5.81 -3.00 -1.80
N ALA A 661 6.02 -3.72 -0.69
CA ALA A 661 7.33 -4.31 -0.34
C ALA A 661 7.86 -5.31 -1.39
N HIS A 662 6.96 -6.00 -2.08
CA HIS A 662 7.26 -6.91 -3.19
C HIS A 662 7.49 -6.18 -4.52
N GLY A 663 7.46 -4.84 -4.55
CA GLY A 663 7.67 -4.06 -5.76
C GLY A 663 6.47 -3.99 -6.69
N ARG A 664 5.26 -4.30 -6.19
CA ARG A 664 4.03 -4.35 -7.00
C ARG A 664 3.16 -3.11 -6.83
N ASP A 665 2.54 -2.71 -7.93
CA ASP A 665 1.54 -1.64 -7.96
C ASP A 665 0.13 -2.13 -7.54
N LEU A 666 -0.86 -1.25 -7.65
CA LEU A 666 -2.27 -1.50 -7.31
C LEU A 666 -2.94 -2.63 -8.14
N VAL A 667 -2.38 -2.97 -9.30
CA VAL A 667 -2.86 -4.06 -10.16
C VAL A 667 -1.94 -5.28 -10.13
N GLY A 668 -1.06 -5.35 -9.13
CA GLY A 668 -0.17 -6.49 -8.91
C GLY A 668 0.96 -6.63 -9.90
N ARG A 669 1.28 -5.60 -10.69
CA ARG A 669 2.42 -5.60 -11.61
C ARG A 669 3.69 -5.14 -10.93
N HIS A 670 4.78 -5.84 -11.19
CA HIS A 670 6.08 -5.50 -10.63
C HIS A 670 6.71 -4.33 -11.41
N TRP A 671 7.35 -3.39 -10.72
CA TRP A 671 8.03 -2.23 -11.35
C TRP A 671 9.07 -2.67 -12.41
N GLY A 672 9.76 -3.79 -12.17
CA GLY A 672 10.77 -4.35 -13.08
C GLY A 672 10.20 -4.72 -14.45
N ASP A 673 8.88 -4.85 -14.60
CA ASP A 673 8.24 -5.03 -15.90
C ASP A 673 8.49 -3.82 -16.84
N LEU A 674 8.68 -2.61 -16.29
CA LEU A 674 9.09 -1.42 -17.05
C LEU A 674 10.51 -1.60 -17.63
N GLU A 675 11.45 -2.07 -16.81
CA GLU A 675 12.84 -2.32 -17.22
C GLU A 675 12.89 -3.37 -18.34
N ARG A 676 12.08 -4.43 -18.23
CA ARG A 676 11.95 -5.44 -19.28
C ARG A 676 11.35 -4.88 -20.58
N ALA A 677 10.32 -4.03 -20.47
CA ALA A 677 9.65 -3.47 -21.64
C ALA A 677 10.50 -2.44 -22.40
N TRP A 678 11.27 -1.62 -21.68
CA TRP A 678 12.09 -0.57 -22.27
C TRP A 678 13.51 -1.02 -22.58
N ASN A 679 13.98 -2.12 -21.98
CA ASN A 679 15.38 -2.54 -22.04
C ASN A 679 16.34 -1.39 -21.64
N ILE A 680 15.93 -0.62 -20.64
CA ILE A 680 16.64 0.53 -20.06
C ILE A 680 16.59 0.35 -18.54
N PRO A 681 17.69 0.62 -17.81
CA PRO A 681 17.69 0.60 -16.36
C PRO A 681 16.53 1.41 -15.76
N VAL A 682 15.73 0.76 -14.90
CA VAL A 682 14.71 1.45 -14.08
C VAL A 682 15.15 1.39 -12.63
N ARG A 683 15.12 2.53 -11.94
CA ARG A 683 15.54 2.63 -10.53
C ARG A 683 14.46 3.30 -9.71
N LEU A 684 14.12 2.65 -8.59
CA LEU A 684 13.19 3.19 -7.64
C LEU A 684 13.86 4.20 -6.71
N LEU A 685 13.24 5.35 -6.49
CA LEU A 685 13.72 6.39 -5.58
C LEU A 685 13.28 6.08 -4.14
N GLY A 686 14.25 6.00 -3.23
CA GLY A 686 14.16 5.35 -1.91
C GLY A 686 13.26 5.96 -0.83
N HIS A 687 13.32 5.32 0.34
CA HIS A 687 12.30 5.23 1.40
C HIS A 687 12.14 6.42 2.37
N THR A 688 12.90 7.50 2.21
CA THR A 688 12.93 8.56 3.23
C THR A 688 11.65 9.40 3.27
N THR A 689 10.85 9.32 2.20
CA THR A 689 9.51 9.89 2.15
C THR A 689 8.47 8.78 2.28
N GLN A 690 8.14 8.39 3.51
CA GLN A 690 6.79 7.84 3.72
C GLN A 690 5.85 9.00 3.39
N PHE A 691 5.07 8.93 2.31
CA PHE A 691 3.97 9.87 2.12
C PHE A 691 2.95 9.58 3.22
N VAL A 692 3.15 10.23 4.37
CA VAL A 692 2.29 10.13 5.53
C VAL A 692 1.16 11.14 5.39
N PHE A 693 0.37 11.08 4.31
CA PHE A 693 -0.84 11.88 4.16
C PHE A 693 -2.03 11.03 3.73
#